data_AF-A0A6C0E9S3-F1
#
_entry.id   AF-A0A6C0E9S3-F1
#
_cell.length_a   1.000
_cell.length_b   1.000
_cell.length_c   1.000
_cell.angle_alpha   90.00
_cell.angle_beta   90.00
_cell.angle_gamma   90.00
#
_symmetry.space_group_name_H-M   'P 1'
#
loop_
_entity.id
_entity.type
_entity.pdbx_description
1 polymer ?
#
loop_
_entity_poly.entity_id
_entity_poly.type
_entity_poly.pdbx_seq_one_letter_code
_entity_poly.pdbx_strand_id
1 'polypeptide(L)'
;MELIIDENDDYNYGIIKKDKEIKHTKKGKRLNIESNQFINPFFVGISGGNTTDWEKSEIYRRYKHVYIMCMSKNYDDTNVTNAQKIFEYLLTADDLKSMREYFTLIKSSNAILSYKYSYYGQIVEAKYLKALFPNYKFDENELIIPMFQENEDSVREFVNLHKIDTIDSIKLLFDMIATYTSGYRSPTQANIGNLLTNIENTGFWKDKRNCTMNLNEFFKERNFNNNSGVRTGNIVIHSQNNKNVNKFIKDKEVTGINYLENIYKKENYTDMYNAITNDKRKYFIPKEPSAEMKNKLNGLLFSDNLTEYDKYLLINTLLTSKDYCHMIVNNKEILTRFSNMFNKYKQAFRYTIGYAWLCMYTEECIFKTKSTPEHRFVFDIHTANLLPAYPITLKDIKINPYITWLCDDGLLNTKENCIGLQTSSPEYYGVCSMDEFQKRFNIFTTGNSKKNLFEGIDWQSFAVSGSVIPACLQKFNPLMSLMSCKLPNTDAVYNSYFEEYYGDSDIDLMCNEQSIFKFISKALDVYNIIKKNLNCKDEEIEIETPKTVSVSFTNYYMKECLDKFNKETKNKWDEMEFIRNIDGMCVRQYLYSLYVYHKTQSNFELMNKNKQYFEHPLISNYIDPANIKDMSIYYNNEYSITKEENKQSDSEICFYVNDFRNEDDKVDEKENFLIMKISESIKYKIRSDKMKRSIELFRTKTPNFFSVVARFHLPVVRAYYNGNNVYMLPSCISALMTGINIEYKYFAGVRNPCEIINKYLIRGFNVLLNDKELEYWNKYNEEMKTEWWSKPFTGAKSIKHNMFKPLLIKNIKTRTDYSSGLKTPTQMNPQEIKKWYGIDDTFSVDITNFRTINKDGSVAPYNPTVIKLLYDAINNN
;
A
#
# COMPACT_ATOMS: atom_id res chain seq x y z
N MET A 1 -56.31 -17.05 -47.20
CA MET A 1 -55.49 -16.17 -46.34
C MET A 1 -54.15 -16.88 -46.17
N GLU A 2 -53.35 -16.95 -47.23
CA GLU A 2 -52.39 -15.92 -47.67
C GLU A 2 -51.35 -15.59 -46.59
N LEU A 3 -50.23 -16.29 -46.68
CA LEU A 3 -48.91 -15.72 -46.47
C LEU A 3 -48.13 -16.02 -47.76
N ILE A 4 -47.76 -14.93 -48.42
CA ILE A 4 -47.06 -14.86 -49.69
C ILE A 4 -45.64 -15.38 -49.49
N ILE A 5 -45.24 -16.32 -50.35
CA ILE A 5 -43.89 -16.84 -50.49
C ILE A 5 -43.10 -15.80 -51.28
N ASP A 6 -42.01 -15.28 -50.71
CA ASP A 6 -41.05 -14.42 -51.40
C ASP A 6 -39.98 -15.31 -52.07
N GLU A 7 -39.74 -15.09 -53.36
CA GLU A 7 -39.07 -16.01 -54.30
C GLU A 7 -37.53 -16.00 -54.22
N ASN A 8 -36.93 -15.98 -53.03
CA ASN A 8 -35.45 -16.08 -52.89
C ASN A 8 -34.95 -17.10 -51.87
N ASP A 9 -35.83 -17.98 -51.38
CA ASP A 9 -35.46 -19.05 -50.44
C ASP A 9 -35.16 -20.34 -51.22
N ASP A 10 -33.98 -20.39 -51.84
CA ASP A 10 -33.47 -21.58 -52.51
C ASP A 10 -32.31 -22.18 -51.67
N TYR A 11 -32.49 -23.45 -51.30
CA TYR A 11 -31.53 -24.41 -50.68
C TYR A 11 -31.47 -24.54 -49.15
N ASN A 12 -32.50 -25.18 -48.57
CA ASN A 12 -32.45 -25.87 -47.28
C ASN A 12 -31.69 -27.22 -47.41
N TYR A 13 -30.40 -27.28 -47.02
CA TYR A 13 -29.63 -28.53 -46.95
C TYR A 13 -29.75 -29.17 -45.56
N GLY A 14 -30.86 -29.86 -45.32
CA GLY A 14 -31.06 -30.65 -44.10
C GLY A 14 -30.13 -31.87 -44.02
N ILE A 15 -29.37 -31.99 -42.93
CA ILE A 15 -28.68 -33.24 -42.53
C ILE A 15 -29.56 -33.95 -41.50
N ILE A 16 -30.02 -35.16 -41.83
CA ILE A 16 -30.66 -36.09 -40.87
C ILE A 16 -29.55 -36.97 -40.25
N LYS A 17 -29.47 -36.94 -38.91
CA LYS A 17 -28.39 -37.45 -38.06
C LYS A 17 -28.14 -38.98 -38.04
N LYS A 18 -28.58 -39.78 -39.02
CA LYS A 18 -28.46 -41.26 -38.95
C LYS A 18 -28.04 -42.07 -40.18
N ASP A 19 -27.65 -41.45 -41.30
CA ASP A 19 -27.11 -42.21 -42.45
C ASP A 19 -25.72 -41.73 -42.87
N LYS A 20 -24.80 -42.68 -43.11
CA LYS A 20 -23.45 -42.44 -43.65
C LYS A 20 -23.47 -42.19 -45.17
N GLU A 21 -24.35 -41.30 -45.65
CA GLU A 21 -24.30 -40.82 -47.04
C GLU A 21 -24.50 -39.30 -47.09
N ILE A 22 -23.53 -38.59 -47.68
CA ILE A 22 -23.60 -37.14 -47.88
C ILE A 22 -24.31 -36.87 -49.21
N LYS A 23 -25.45 -36.16 -49.15
CA LYS A 23 -26.09 -35.57 -50.32
C LYS A 23 -25.64 -34.11 -50.48
N HIS A 24 -24.61 -33.87 -51.28
CA HIS A 24 -24.42 -32.55 -51.89
C HIS A 24 -24.82 -32.63 -53.36
N THR A 25 -25.81 -31.83 -53.77
CA THR A 25 -26.28 -31.73 -55.15
C THR A 25 -25.80 -30.42 -55.76
N LYS A 26 -24.75 -30.46 -56.58
CA LYS A 26 -24.61 -29.47 -57.66
C LYS A 26 -25.36 -30.07 -58.86
N LYS A 27 -26.53 -29.52 -59.20
CA LYS A 27 -27.43 -30.00 -60.28
C LYS A 27 -27.97 -31.44 -60.10
N GLY A 28 -28.51 -31.78 -58.93
CA GLY A 28 -29.36 -32.99 -58.78
C GLY A 28 -28.69 -34.35 -59.02
N LYS A 29 -27.35 -34.47 -59.02
CA LYS A 29 -26.64 -35.76 -59.08
C LYS A 29 -25.97 -36.08 -57.74
N ARG A 30 -26.05 -37.35 -57.32
CA ARG A 30 -25.31 -37.92 -56.17
C ARG A 30 -23.80 -37.79 -56.41
N LEU A 31 -23.06 -37.19 -55.48
CA LEU A 31 -21.59 -37.21 -55.46
C LEU A 31 -21.13 -38.55 -54.86
N ASN A 32 -20.64 -39.46 -55.70
CA ASN A 32 -19.87 -40.61 -55.23
C ASN A 32 -18.44 -40.13 -54.96
N ILE A 33 -18.02 -40.16 -53.69
CA ILE A 33 -16.63 -39.85 -53.32
C ILE A 33 -15.76 -41.02 -53.80
N GLU A 34 -14.80 -40.74 -54.69
CA GLU A 34 -13.84 -41.75 -55.15
C GLU A 34 -12.95 -42.21 -53.98
N SER A 35 -12.40 -43.44 -54.04
CA SER A 35 -11.63 -44.02 -52.93
C SER A 35 -10.38 -43.22 -52.51
N ASN A 36 -9.93 -42.29 -53.34
CA ASN A 36 -8.80 -41.38 -53.14
C ASN A 36 -9.20 -39.94 -52.74
N GLN A 37 -10.50 -39.64 -52.65
CA GLN A 37 -11.04 -38.32 -52.33
C GLN A 37 -11.56 -38.28 -50.89
N PHE A 38 -11.47 -37.10 -50.27
CA PHE A 38 -12.07 -36.80 -48.96
C PHE A 38 -12.63 -35.38 -48.95
N ILE A 39 -13.53 -35.11 -48.02
CA ILE A 39 -14.08 -33.77 -47.81
C ILE A 39 -12.96 -32.86 -47.34
N ASN A 40 -12.79 -31.73 -48.01
CA ASN A 40 -11.79 -30.75 -47.66
C ASN A 40 -11.99 -30.27 -46.19
N PRO A 41 -11.03 -30.57 -45.29
CA PRO A 41 -11.19 -30.24 -43.88
C PRO A 41 -11.01 -28.73 -43.58
N PHE A 42 -10.59 -27.95 -44.57
CA PHE A 42 -10.44 -26.50 -44.47
C PHE A 42 -11.60 -25.72 -45.11
N PHE A 43 -12.56 -26.41 -45.74
CA PHE A 43 -13.67 -25.80 -46.44
C PHE A 43 -14.66 -25.16 -45.46
N VAL A 44 -14.90 -23.86 -45.61
CA VAL A 44 -15.90 -23.13 -44.81
C VAL A 44 -17.13 -22.87 -45.67
N GLY A 45 -18.24 -23.49 -45.29
CA GLY A 45 -19.53 -23.30 -45.96
C GLY A 45 -20.24 -22.01 -45.55
N ILE A 46 -21.39 -21.74 -46.17
CA ILE A 46 -22.25 -20.58 -45.87
C ILE A 46 -22.72 -20.62 -44.40
N SER A 47 -22.93 -21.83 -43.86
CA SER A 47 -23.30 -22.09 -42.46
C SER A 47 -22.14 -21.99 -41.45
N GLY A 48 -20.94 -21.61 -41.90
CA GLY A 48 -19.75 -21.50 -41.06
C GLY A 48 -18.91 -22.78 -41.03
N GLY A 49 -17.87 -22.77 -40.21
CA GLY A 49 -16.97 -23.89 -40.00
C GLY A 49 -17.51 -24.91 -39.00
N ASN A 50 -16.83 -26.06 -38.89
CA ASN A 50 -17.32 -27.19 -38.07
C ASN A 50 -17.28 -26.92 -36.54
N THR A 51 -16.77 -25.76 -36.11
CA THR A 51 -16.83 -25.31 -34.70
C THR A 51 -18.14 -24.63 -34.32
N THR A 52 -19.00 -24.30 -35.29
CA THR A 52 -20.30 -23.66 -35.04
C THR A 52 -21.26 -24.54 -34.23
N ASP A 53 -21.09 -25.87 -34.30
CA ASP A 53 -21.86 -26.86 -33.54
C ASP A 53 -21.38 -27.07 -32.09
N TRP A 54 -20.30 -26.41 -31.68
CA TRP A 54 -19.67 -26.59 -30.36
C TRP A 54 -19.96 -25.44 -29.40
N GLU A 55 -20.14 -25.76 -28.12
CA GLU A 55 -20.16 -24.72 -27.09
C GLU A 55 -18.77 -24.06 -26.98
N LYS A 56 -18.74 -22.73 -26.93
CA LYS A 56 -17.48 -21.96 -26.86
C LYS A 56 -16.61 -22.36 -25.67
N SER A 57 -17.23 -22.59 -24.52
CA SER A 57 -16.58 -23.05 -23.28
C SER A 57 -15.78 -24.34 -23.52
N GLU A 58 -16.29 -25.24 -24.36
CA GLU A 58 -15.66 -26.50 -24.71
C GLU A 58 -14.45 -26.29 -25.63
N ILE A 59 -14.56 -25.39 -26.61
CA ILE A 59 -13.44 -25.00 -27.49
C ILE A 59 -12.28 -24.43 -26.66
N TYR A 60 -12.56 -23.46 -25.78
CA TYR A 60 -11.56 -22.83 -24.92
C TYR A 60 -10.91 -23.82 -23.93
N ARG A 61 -11.64 -24.87 -23.51
CA ARG A 61 -11.12 -25.91 -22.60
C ARG A 61 -10.25 -26.93 -23.32
N ARG A 62 -10.61 -27.28 -24.56
CA ARG A 62 -9.98 -28.38 -25.32
C ARG A 62 -8.75 -27.94 -26.10
N TYR A 63 -8.75 -26.74 -26.66
CA TYR A 63 -7.65 -26.22 -27.47
C TYR A 63 -6.91 -25.13 -26.71
N LYS A 64 -5.61 -25.31 -26.46
CA LYS A 64 -4.79 -24.31 -25.74
C LYS A 64 -4.36 -23.13 -26.62
N HIS A 65 -4.41 -23.32 -27.93
CA HIS A 65 -4.00 -22.37 -28.95
C HIS A 65 -4.81 -22.61 -30.22
N VAL A 66 -4.77 -21.63 -31.12
CA VAL A 66 -5.38 -21.69 -32.44
C VAL A 66 -4.31 -21.49 -33.49
N TYR A 67 -4.40 -22.18 -34.62
CA TYR A 67 -3.58 -21.92 -35.79
C TYR A 67 -4.38 -21.12 -36.80
N ILE A 68 -3.76 -20.10 -37.40
CA ILE A 68 -4.32 -19.36 -38.53
C ILE A 68 -3.61 -19.84 -39.78
N MET A 69 -4.37 -20.28 -40.78
CA MET A 69 -3.83 -20.69 -42.07
C MET A 69 -4.02 -19.56 -43.09
N CYS A 70 -2.93 -19.07 -43.67
CA CYS A 70 -2.94 -17.93 -44.59
C CYS A 70 -1.93 -18.14 -45.73
N MET A 71 -1.86 -17.19 -46.67
CA MET A 71 -0.93 -17.27 -47.79
C MET A 71 0.51 -17.13 -47.31
N SER A 72 1.39 -17.98 -47.81
CA SER A 72 2.84 -17.97 -47.56
C SER A 72 3.49 -16.71 -48.11
N LYS A 73 4.58 -16.26 -47.48
CA LYS A 73 5.38 -15.11 -47.95
C LYS A 73 5.96 -15.31 -49.36
N ASN A 74 6.14 -16.56 -49.77
CA ASN A 74 6.70 -16.94 -51.08
C ASN A 74 5.61 -17.18 -52.15
N TYR A 75 4.36 -16.76 -51.90
CA TYR A 75 3.29 -16.89 -52.88
C TYR A 75 3.54 -15.97 -54.08
N ASP A 76 3.58 -16.55 -55.28
CA ASP A 76 3.68 -15.85 -56.56
C ASP A 76 2.38 -16.05 -57.35
N ASP A 77 1.80 -14.95 -57.84
CA ASP A 77 0.51 -14.89 -58.56
C ASP A 77 0.55 -15.58 -59.94
N THR A 78 1.68 -16.14 -60.34
CA THR A 78 1.84 -16.83 -61.62
C THR A 78 1.30 -18.28 -61.64
N ASN A 79 0.99 -18.88 -60.48
CA ASN A 79 0.58 -20.30 -60.37
C ASN A 79 -0.67 -20.53 -59.50
N VAL A 80 -1.68 -19.67 -59.68
CA VAL A 80 -2.93 -19.59 -58.89
C VAL A 80 -3.74 -20.90 -58.86
N THR A 81 -3.64 -21.72 -59.91
CA THR A 81 -4.49 -22.91 -60.12
C THR A 81 -4.35 -23.97 -59.02
N ASN A 82 -3.14 -24.17 -58.47
CA ASN A 82 -2.93 -25.17 -57.42
C ASN A 82 -3.38 -24.66 -56.04
N ALA A 83 -3.17 -23.37 -55.74
CA ALA A 83 -3.64 -22.78 -54.48
C ALA A 83 -5.17 -22.72 -54.40
N GLN A 84 -5.85 -22.49 -55.53
CA GLN A 84 -7.32 -22.43 -55.60
C GLN A 84 -8.02 -23.74 -55.23
N LYS A 85 -7.32 -24.87 -55.31
CA LYS A 85 -7.86 -26.17 -54.88
C LYS A 85 -8.27 -26.16 -53.40
N ILE A 86 -7.70 -25.29 -52.57
CA ILE A 86 -8.10 -25.16 -51.16
C ILE A 86 -9.58 -24.77 -50.97
N PHE A 87 -10.22 -24.22 -52.00
CA PHE A 87 -11.65 -23.85 -51.98
C PHE A 87 -12.55 -24.96 -52.53
N GLU A 88 -12.00 -26.05 -53.05
CA GLU A 88 -12.76 -27.19 -53.53
C GLU A 88 -13.36 -27.98 -52.35
N TYR A 89 -14.55 -28.53 -52.54
CA TYR A 89 -15.25 -29.28 -51.49
C TYR A 89 -14.63 -30.68 -51.25
N LEU A 90 -14.06 -31.27 -52.31
CA LEU A 90 -13.36 -32.55 -52.26
C LEU A 90 -11.89 -32.33 -52.58
N LEU A 91 -11.01 -33.01 -51.85
CA LEU A 91 -9.57 -33.00 -52.07
C LEU A 91 -9.03 -34.43 -52.11
N THR A 92 -7.90 -34.61 -52.79
CA THR A 92 -7.07 -35.80 -52.69
C THR A 92 -5.84 -35.53 -51.81
N ALA A 93 -5.14 -36.59 -51.41
CA ALA A 93 -3.90 -36.45 -50.64
C ALA A 93 -2.80 -35.73 -51.44
N ASP A 94 -2.81 -35.86 -52.77
CA ASP A 94 -1.83 -35.21 -53.64
C ASP A 94 -2.18 -33.74 -53.87
N ASP A 95 -3.46 -33.35 -53.84
CA ASP A 95 -3.85 -31.94 -53.82
C ASP A 95 -3.28 -31.22 -52.59
N LEU A 96 -3.40 -31.82 -51.39
CA LEU A 96 -2.79 -31.26 -50.17
C LEU A 96 -1.27 -31.13 -50.28
N LYS A 97 -0.58 -32.10 -50.89
CA LYS A 97 0.87 -32.01 -51.10
C LYS A 97 1.24 -30.93 -52.11
N SER A 98 0.43 -30.73 -53.14
CA SER A 98 0.66 -29.70 -54.16
C SER A 98 0.49 -28.28 -53.61
N MET A 99 -0.22 -28.12 -52.49
CA MET A 99 -0.52 -26.82 -51.89
C MET A 99 0.50 -26.33 -50.84
N ARG A 100 1.50 -27.14 -50.49
CA ARG A 100 2.43 -26.91 -49.36
C ARG A 100 3.16 -25.57 -49.39
N GLU A 101 3.53 -25.10 -50.57
CA GLU A 101 4.37 -23.91 -50.73
C GLU A 101 3.54 -22.61 -50.66
N TYR A 102 2.23 -22.69 -50.88
CA TYR A 102 1.34 -21.53 -50.98
C TYR A 102 0.74 -21.11 -49.64
N PHE A 103 0.70 -21.99 -48.65
CA PHE A 103 0.09 -21.69 -47.35
C PHE A 103 1.11 -21.81 -46.22
N THR A 104 0.86 -21.09 -45.14
CA THR A 104 1.62 -21.15 -43.90
C THR A 104 0.68 -21.18 -42.69
N LEU A 105 1.17 -21.66 -41.55
CA LEU A 105 0.44 -21.67 -40.29
C LEU A 105 1.08 -20.71 -39.30
N ILE A 106 0.27 -19.80 -38.76
CA ILE A 106 0.66 -18.89 -37.68
C ILE A 106 -0.05 -19.33 -36.40
N LYS A 107 0.74 -19.65 -35.37
CA LYS A 107 0.21 -19.99 -34.04
C LYS A 107 -0.23 -18.73 -33.30
N SER A 108 -1.43 -18.75 -32.73
CA SER A 108 -2.01 -17.66 -31.94
C SER A 108 -2.73 -18.14 -30.67
N SER A 109 -3.06 -17.19 -29.79
CA SER A 109 -3.87 -17.44 -28.60
C SER A 109 -5.36 -17.52 -28.95
N ASN A 110 -6.15 -18.16 -28.09
CA ASN A 110 -7.59 -18.27 -28.26
C ASN A 110 -8.33 -16.90 -28.17
N ALA A 111 -7.63 -15.81 -27.84
CA ALA A 111 -8.20 -14.46 -27.83
C ALA A 111 -8.71 -14.04 -29.22
N ILE A 112 -8.17 -14.62 -30.30
CA ILE A 112 -8.60 -14.36 -31.67
C ILE A 112 -10.00 -14.92 -31.98
N LEU A 113 -10.51 -15.87 -31.18
CA LEU A 113 -11.84 -16.48 -31.36
C LEU A 113 -12.99 -15.55 -30.97
N SER A 114 -12.87 -14.25 -31.25
CA SER A 114 -13.99 -13.30 -31.15
C SER A 114 -15.18 -13.77 -32.00
N TYR A 115 -16.38 -13.22 -31.74
CA TYR A 115 -17.64 -13.71 -32.30
C TYR A 115 -17.57 -13.98 -33.82
N LYS A 116 -16.88 -13.12 -34.57
CA LYS A 116 -16.72 -13.23 -36.03
C LYS A 116 -15.81 -14.39 -36.46
N TYR A 117 -14.68 -14.64 -35.79
CA TYR A 117 -13.70 -15.63 -36.23
C TYR A 117 -13.98 -17.04 -35.69
N SER A 118 -14.69 -17.15 -34.57
CA SER A 118 -15.20 -18.45 -34.09
C SER A 118 -16.16 -19.12 -35.07
N TYR A 119 -16.84 -18.33 -35.91
CA TYR A 119 -17.74 -18.81 -36.95
C TYR A 119 -17.00 -19.52 -38.09
N TYR A 120 -15.75 -19.15 -38.36
CA TYR A 120 -14.95 -19.73 -39.45
C TYR A 120 -14.00 -20.85 -38.99
N GLY A 121 -14.02 -21.18 -37.69
CA GLY A 121 -13.11 -22.18 -37.11
C GLY A 121 -13.35 -23.59 -37.65
N GLN A 122 -12.25 -24.32 -37.86
CA GLN A 122 -12.24 -25.71 -38.33
C GLN A 122 -11.39 -26.55 -37.39
N ILE A 123 -11.98 -27.61 -36.85
CA ILE A 123 -11.26 -28.70 -36.19
C ILE A 123 -10.74 -29.62 -37.29
N VAL A 124 -9.42 -29.72 -37.40
CA VAL A 124 -8.75 -30.48 -38.45
C VAL A 124 -7.89 -31.57 -37.85
N GLU A 125 -8.05 -32.81 -38.34
CA GLU A 125 -7.22 -33.94 -37.93
C GLU A 125 -5.75 -33.77 -38.33
N ALA A 126 -4.84 -34.23 -37.47
CA ALA A 126 -3.40 -34.15 -37.68
C ALA A 126 -2.93 -34.69 -39.03
N LYS A 127 -3.60 -35.72 -39.57
CA LYS A 127 -3.21 -36.37 -40.83
C LYS A 127 -3.27 -35.43 -42.03
N TYR A 128 -4.26 -34.53 -42.06
CA TYR A 128 -4.41 -33.53 -43.13
C TYR A 128 -3.42 -32.38 -42.95
N LEU A 129 -3.19 -31.96 -41.71
CA LEU A 129 -2.21 -30.92 -41.39
C LEU A 129 -0.78 -31.37 -41.68
N LYS A 130 -0.42 -32.62 -41.37
CA LYS A 130 0.90 -33.19 -41.72
C LYS A 130 1.09 -33.32 -43.23
N ALA A 131 0.01 -33.50 -43.99
CA ALA A 131 0.09 -33.55 -45.44
C ALA A 131 0.47 -32.19 -46.04
N LEU A 132 0.02 -31.07 -45.46
CA LEU A 132 0.37 -29.69 -45.86
C LEU A 132 1.63 -29.15 -45.17
N PHE A 133 1.86 -29.52 -43.91
CA PHE A 133 2.85 -28.92 -43.03
C PHE A 133 3.68 -30.02 -42.32
N PRO A 134 4.51 -30.79 -43.07
CA PRO A 134 5.20 -31.97 -42.54
C PRO A 134 6.20 -31.66 -41.42
N ASN A 135 6.67 -30.41 -41.34
CA ASN A 135 7.65 -29.96 -40.35
C ASN A 135 7.03 -29.57 -38.99
N TYR A 136 5.70 -29.57 -38.88
CA TYR A 136 5.00 -29.21 -37.65
C TYR A 136 4.63 -30.44 -36.81
N LYS A 137 4.66 -30.27 -35.49
CA LYS A 137 4.10 -31.25 -34.54
C LYS A 137 2.67 -30.81 -34.19
N PHE A 138 1.71 -31.68 -34.45
CA PHE A 138 0.28 -31.47 -34.18
C PHE A 138 -0.24 -32.52 -33.20
N ASP A 139 -1.18 -32.11 -32.36
CA ASP A 139 -2.04 -32.99 -31.57
C ASP A 139 -3.04 -33.73 -32.49
N GLU A 140 -3.84 -34.68 -31.96
CA GLU A 140 -4.76 -35.50 -32.77
C GLU A 140 -5.69 -34.67 -33.66
N ASN A 141 -6.17 -33.54 -33.12
CA ASN A 141 -6.95 -32.54 -33.83
C ASN A 141 -6.47 -31.16 -33.40
N GLU A 142 -6.46 -30.22 -34.33
CA GLU A 142 -6.10 -28.83 -34.08
C GLU A 142 -7.23 -27.90 -34.51
N LEU A 143 -7.32 -26.75 -33.84
CA LEU A 143 -8.24 -25.69 -34.23
C LEU A 143 -7.55 -24.75 -35.23
N ILE A 144 -8.10 -24.65 -36.44
CA ILE A 144 -7.61 -23.86 -37.55
C ILE A 144 -8.61 -22.75 -37.90
N ILE A 145 -8.12 -21.53 -38.10
CA ILE A 145 -8.90 -20.43 -38.69
C ILE A 145 -8.33 -20.17 -40.09
N PRO A 146 -9.10 -20.39 -41.16
CA PRO A 146 -8.68 -20.08 -42.52
C PRO A 146 -8.78 -18.56 -42.77
N MET A 147 -7.66 -17.95 -43.16
CA MET A 147 -7.54 -16.55 -43.58
C MET A 147 -6.80 -16.50 -44.93
N PHE A 148 -7.32 -17.22 -45.93
CA PHE A 148 -6.68 -17.38 -47.24
C PHE A 148 -6.60 -16.10 -48.08
N GLN A 149 -7.31 -15.03 -47.69
CA GLN A 149 -7.25 -13.73 -48.36
C GLN A 149 -6.08 -12.87 -47.87
N GLU A 150 -5.44 -13.26 -46.77
CA GLU A 150 -4.40 -12.48 -46.12
C GLU A 150 -3.03 -13.13 -46.34
N ASN A 151 -1.99 -12.31 -46.45
CA ASN A 151 -0.61 -12.77 -46.48
C ASN A 151 -0.05 -12.95 -45.05
N GLU A 152 1.07 -13.65 -44.95
CA GLU A 152 1.72 -13.95 -43.67
C GLU A 152 2.02 -12.70 -42.82
N ASP A 153 2.51 -11.61 -43.43
CA ASP A 153 2.89 -10.40 -42.70
C ASP A 153 1.64 -9.71 -42.09
N SER A 154 0.56 -9.59 -42.87
CA SER A 154 -0.73 -9.04 -42.41
C SER A 154 -1.36 -9.87 -41.28
N VAL A 155 -1.27 -11.20 -41.34
CA VAL A 155 -1.78 -12.06 -40.27
C VAL A 155 -0.90 -11.97 -39.02
N ARG A 156 0.43 -11.85 -39.14
CA ARG A 156 1.32 -11.64 -37.99
C ARG A 156 1.02 -10.33 -37.27
N GLU A 157 0.75 -9.26 -38.01
CA GLU A 157 0.30 -7.98 -37.46
C GLU A 157 -1.06 -8.12 -36.76
N PHE A 158 -2.04 -8.77 -37.41
CA PHE A 158 -3.35 -9.04 -36.84
C PHE A 158 -3.28 -9.84 -35.53
N VAL A 159 -2.41 -10.86 -35.46
CA VAL A 159 -2.15 -11.63 -34.23
C VAL A 159 -1.56 -10.76 -33.14
N ASN A 160 -0.64 -9.87 -33.48
CA ASN A 160 -0.04 -8.94 -32.51
C ASN A 160 -1.06 -7.91 -31.99
N LEU A 161 -1.99 -7.45 -32.84
CA LEU A 161 -3.10 -6.58 -32.43
C LEU A 161 -4.07 -7.26 -31.46
N HIS A 162 -4.19 -8.59 -31.48
CA HIS A 162 -5.03 -9.35 -30.55
C HIS A 162 -4.27 -9.83 -29.30
N LYS A 163 -2.99 -9.44 -29.16
CA LYS A 163 -2.19 -9.51 -27.93
C LYS A 163 -2.15 -8.13 -27.25
N ILE A 164 -3.32 -7.54 -26.96
CA ILE A 164 -3.40 -6.24 -26.25
C ILE A 164 -3.15 -6.48 -24.76
N ASP A 165 -1.91 -6.81 -24.44
CA ASP A 165 -1.51 -7.14 -23.07
C ASP A 165 -0.62 -6.03 -22.46
N THR A 166 -0.29 -4.97 -23.23
CA THR A 166 0.67 -3.94 -22.80
C THR A 166 0.28 -2.51 -23.22
N ILE A 167 0.81 -1.49 -22.53
CA ILE A 167 0.65 -0.08 -22.90
C ILE A 167 1.24 0.23 -24.29
N ASP A 168 2.26 -0.51 -24.74
CA ASP A 168 2.81 -0.38 -26.10
C ASP A 168 1.74 -0.74 -27.15
N SER A 169 0.92 -1.77 -26.90
CA SER A 169 -0.22 -2.12 -27.75
C SER A 169 -1.31 -1.02 -27.76
N ILE A 170 -1.51 -0.33 -26.63
CA ILE A 170 -2.45 0.80 -26.51
C ILE A 170 -1.97 2.00 -27.34
N LYS A 171 -0.67 2.32 -27.25
CA LYS A 171 -0.07 3.41 -28.03
C LYS A 171 -0.17 3.12 -29.53
N LEU A 172 0.22 1.92 -29.96
CA LEU A 172 0.11 1.48 -31.35
C LEU A 172 -1.33 1.60 -31.87
N LEU A 173 -2.31 1.17 -31.08
CA LEU A 173 -3.73 1.28 -31.42
C LEU A 173 -4.15 2.74 -31.63
N PHE A 174 -3.78 3.65 -30.72
CA PHE A 174 -4.14 5.06 -30.85
C PHE A 174 -3.39 5.78 -31.98
N ASP A 175 -2.11 5.43 -32.21
CA ASP A 175 -1.34 5.94 -33.33
C ASP A 175 -1.98 5.51 -34.66
N MET A 176 -2.38 4.24 -34.79
CA MET A 176 -3.12 3.76 -35.96
C MET A 176 -4.46 4.46 -36.16
N ILE A 177 -5.25 4.66 -35.09
CA ILE A 177 -6.54 5.36 -35.17
C ILE A 177 -6.34 6.80 -35.65
N ALA A 178 -5.31 7.49 -35.13
CA ALA A 178 -4.94 8.83 -35.56
C ALA A 178 -4.52 8.87 -37.04
N THR A 179 -3.81 7.85 -37.52
CA THR A 179 -3.35 7.77 -38.92
C THR A 179 -4.47 7.39 -39.91
N TYR A 180 -5.36 6.47 -39.57
CA TYR A 180 -6.26 5.83 -40.54
C TYR A 180 -7.75 6.24 -40.47
N THR A 181 -8.21 6.90 -39.39
CA THR A 181 -9.67 7.06 -39.14
C THR A 181 -10.15 8.47 -38.83
N SER A 182 -9.47 9.52 -39.32
CA SER A 182 -9.87 10.92 -39.10
C SER A 182 -11.34 11.24 -39.46
N GLY A 183 -11.99 10.43 -40.32
CA GLY A 183 -13.42 10.56 -40.70
C GLY A 183 -14.42 9.57 -40.08
N TYR A 184 -14.00 8.53 -39.33
CA TYR A 184 -14.89 7.45 -38.82
C TYR A 184 -14.69 7.18 -37.31
N ARG A 185 -14.77 8.23 -36.48
CA ARG A 185 -14.46 8.13 -35.03
C ARG A 185 -15.49 7.34 -34.20
N SER A 186 -16.78 7.43 -34.49
CA SER A 186 -17.83 6.91 -33.59
C SER A 186 -17.85 5.37 -33.45
N PRO A 187 -17.78 4.55 -34.52
CA PRO A 187 -17.69 3.09 -34.39
C PRO A 187 -16.37 2.63 -33.75
N THR A 188 -15.29 3.38 -34.00
CA THR A 188 -13.95 3.13 -33.49
C THR A 188 -13.89 3.37 -31.96
N GLN A 189 -14.57 4.39 -31.45
CA GLN A 189 -14.63 4.70 -30.01
C GLN A 189 -15.31 3.61 -29.17
N ALA A 190 -16.38 2.98 -29.69
CA ALA A 190 -17.03 1.85 -29.03
C ALA A 190 -16.08 0.65 -28.89
N ASN A 191 -15.26 0.41 -29.93
CA ASN A 191 -14.22 -0.63 -29.91
C ASN A 191 -13.07 -0.29 -28.97
N ILE A 192 -12.59 0.97 -28.92
CA ILE A 192 -11.56 1.41 -27.97
C ILE A 192 -11.98 1.11 -26.53
N GLY A 193 -13.23 1.42 -26.17
CA GLY A 193 -13.72 1.12 -24.83
C GLY A 193 -13.67 -0.37 -24.47
N ASN A 194 -13.94 -1.26 -25.43
CA ASN A 194 -13.81 -2.70 -25.24
C ASN A 194 -12.35 -3.17 -25.21
N LEU A 195 -11.46 -2.56 -25.99
CA LEU A 195 -10.04 -2.89 -26.02
C LEU A 195 -9.33 -2.42 -24.73
N LEU A 196 -9.68 -1.23 -24.21
CA LEU A 196 -9.19 -0.74 -22.92
C LEU A 196 -9.62 -1.65 -21.76
N THR A 197 -10.80 -2.29 -21.84
CA THR A 197 -11.22 -3.26 -20.82
C THR A 197 -10.46 -4.60 -20.87
N ASN A 198 -9.68 -4.85 -21.92
CA ASN A 198 -8.87 -6.05 -22.08
C ASN A 198 -7.42 -5.86 -21.61
N ILE A 199 -7.02 -4.64 -21.21
CA ILE A 199 -5.71 -4.40 -20.60
C ILE A 199 -5.56 -5.31 -19.37
N GLU A 200 -4.39 -5.92 -19.22
CA GLU A 200 -4.09 -6.83 -18.13
C GLU A 200 -4.47 -6.25 -16.76
N ASN A 201 -5.11 -7.09 -15.93
CA ASN A 201 -5.52 -6.77 -14.56
C ASN A 201 -6.45 -5.54 -14.38
N THR A 202 -7.02 -4.97 -15.45
CA THR A 202 -8.16 -4.01 -15.35
C THR A 202 -9.48 -4.69 -14.99
N GLY A 203 -9.57 -6.01 -15.22
CA GLY A 203 -10.68 -6.85 -14.78
C GLY A 203 -10.58 -7.30 -13.32
N PHE A 204 -9.47 -7.02 -12.62
CA PHE A 204 -9.19 -7.56 -11.29
C PHE A 204 -10.32 -7.26 -10.30
N TRP A 205 -10.74 -6.00 -10.21
CA TRP A 205 -11.84 -5.58 -9.32
C TRP A 205 -13.25 -5.84 -9.88
N LYS A 206 -13.38 -6.28 -11.13
CA LYS A 206 -14.68 -6.71 -11.69
C LYS A 206 -15.04 -8.12 -11.23
N ASP A 207 -14.04 -8.95 -10.96
CA ASP A 207 -14.22 -10.31 -10.48
C ASP A 207 -14.63 -10.30 -9.00
N LYS A 208 -15.88 -10.71 -8.74
CA LYS A 208 -16.45 -10.80 -7.38
C LYS A 208 -15.59 -11.64 -6.43
N ARG A 209 -14.84 -12.63 -6.95
CA ARG A 209 -13.94 -13.46 -6.15
C ARG A 209 -12.79 -12.65 -5.55
N ASN A 210 -12.37 -11.56 -6.20
CA ASN A 210 -11.35 -10.67 -5.66
C ASN A 210 -11.92 -9.63 -4.69
N CYS A 211 -13.22 -9.66 -4.41
CA CYS A 211 -13.91 -8.59 -3.69
C CYS A 211 -14.49 -9.00 -2.32
N THR A 212 -14.48 -10.29 -1.97
CA THR A 212 -15.16 -10.76 -0.74
C THR A 212 -14.40 -10.50 0.56
N MET A 213 -13.18 -9.97 0.49
CA MET A 213 -12.30 -9.83 1.66
C MET A 213 -12.81 -8.74 2.61
N ASN A 214 -12.69 -8.97 3.92
CA ASN A 214 -13.04 -8.01 4.97
C ASN A 214 -12.18 -8.22 6.24
N LEU A 215 -12.30 -7.29 7.20
CA LEU A 215 -11.57 -7.25 8.48
C LEU A 215 -12.49 -7.42 9.68
N ASN A 216 -13.75 -7.81 9.50
CA ASN A 216 -14.77 -7.75 10.56
C ASN A 216 -14.36 -8.52 11.82
N GLU A 217 -13.94 -9.78 11.67
CA GLU A 217 -13.53 -10.62 12.81
C GLU A 217 -12.23 -10.12 13.46
N PHE A 218 -11.21 -9.80 12.66
CA PHE A 218 -9.95 -9.25 13.16
C PHE A 218 -10.14 -7.91 13.88
N PHE A 219 -11.09 -7.08 13.43
CA PHE A 219 -11.40 -5.80 14.05
C PHE A 219 -12.13 -6.01 15.38
N LYS A 220 -13.10 -6.92 15.47
CA LYS A 220 -13.78 -7.27 16.74
C LYS A 220 -12.85 -7.88 17.79
N GLU A 221 -11.82 -8.59 17.35
CA GLU A 221 -10.83 -9.24 18.22
C GLU A 221 -9.65 -8.35 18.59
N ARG A 222 -9.48 -7.21 17.90
CA ARG A 222 -8.40 -6.27 18.17
C ARG A 222 -8.50 -5.72 19.60
N ASN A 223 -7.36 -5.53 20.25
CA ASN A 223 -7.27 -4.96 21.59
C ASN A 223 -6.03 -4.06 21.68
N PHE A 224 -5.94 -3.27 22.74
CA PHE A 224 -4.71 -2.57 23.09
C PHE A 224 -3.66 -3.56 23.61
N ASN A 225 -2.57 -3.73 22.85
CA ASN A 225 -1.45 -4.58 23.25
C ASN A 225 -0.57 -3.86 24.29
N ASN A 226 -0.84 -4.05 25.58
CA ASN A 226 0.02 -3.54 26.66
C ASN A 226 1.21 -4.47 26.90
N ASN A 227 2.43 -3.92 26.86
CA ASN A 227 3.68 -4.69 27.01
C ASN A 227 4.05 -5.02 28.47
N SER A 228 3.20 -4.66 29.44
CA SER A 228 3.34 -5.21 30.79
C SER A 228 3.00 -6.69 30.71
N GLY A 229 3.93 -7.59 31.05
CA GLY A 229 3.77 -9.06 31.06
C GLY A 229 2.58 -9.63 31.86
N VAL A 230 1.60 -8.82 32.23
CA VAL A 230 0.24 -9.24 32.46
C VAL A 230 -0.36 -9.64 31.11
N ARG A 231 -0.20 -10.92 30.73
CA ARG A 231 -1.31 -11.59 30.05
C ARG A 231 -2.54 -11.21 30.85
N THR A 232 -3.49 -10.51 30.25
CA THR A 232 -4.85 -10.37 30.78
C THR A 232 -5.47 -11.77 30.78
N GLY A 233 -4.99 -12.62 31.69
CA GLY A 233 -5.68 -13.82 32.09
C GLY A 233 -7.01 -13.36 32.62
N ASN A 234 -8.08 -13.76 31.93
CA ASN A 234 -9.46 -13.75 32.35
C ASN A 234 -9.75 -12.72 33.47
N ILE A 235 -10.05 -11.49 33.09
CA ILE A 235 -10.91 -10.67 33.94
C ILE A 235 -12.28 -11.35 33.86
N VAL A 236 -12.45 -12.40 34.67
CA VAL A 236 -13.76 -12.87 35.06
C VAL A 236 -14.41 -11.68 35.74
N ILE A 237 -15.44 -11.17 35.08
CA ILE A 237 -16.36 -10.18 35.60
C ILE A 237 -16.93 -10.74 36.90
N HIS A 238 -16.41 -10.30 38.04
CA HIS A 238 -17.16 -10.33 39.28
C HIS A 238 -17.22 -8.93 39.88
N SER A 239 -18.44 -8.40 39.80
CA SER A 239 -18.91 -7.27 40.58
C SER A 239 -18.53 -7.45 42.05
N GLN A 240 -17.88 -6.45 42.61
CA GLN A 240 -18.31 -5.71 43.80
C GLN A 240 -17.10 -4.97 44.38
N ASN A 241 -17.30 -3.67 44.61
CA ASN A 241 -16.60 -2.80 45.55
C ASN A 241 -15.24 -3.30 46.05
N ASN A 242 -14.14 -2.80 45.48
CA ASN A 242 -12.91 -2.73 46.26
C ASN A 242 -11.96 -1.61 45.82
N LYS A 243 -11.63 -0.77 46.80
CA LYS A 243 -10.68 0.37 46.75
C LYS A 243 -9.21 -0.04 46.47
N ASN A 244 -8.95 -1.27 46.03
CA ASN A 244 -7.61 -1.84 45.88
C ASN A 244 -7.06 -1.83 44.44
N VAL A 245 -7.85 -1.41 43.44
CA VAL A 245 -7.36 -1.23 42.06
C VAL A 245 -6.45 0.00 41.94
N ASN A 246 -6.64 1.00 42.82
CA ASN A 246 -5.83 2.22 42.85
C ASN A 246 -4.35 2.01 43.20
N LYS A 247 -3.97 0.84 43.74
CA LYS A 247 -2.57 0.51 44.04
C LYS A 247 -1.87 -0.22 42.88
N PHE A 248 -2.61 -0.88 42.00
CA PHE A 248 -2.04 -1.57 40.83
C PHE A 248 -1.74 -0.64 39.66
N ILE A 249 -2.39 0.53 39.59
CA ILE A 249 -2.23 1.49 38.48
C ILE A 249 -1.13 2.54 38.76
N LYS A 250 -0.74 2.76 40.03
CA LYS A 250 0.24 3.80 40.40
C LYS A 250 1.70 3.35 40.56
N ASP A 251 1.99 2.05 40.70
CA ASP A 251 3.32 1.60 41.16
C ASP A 251 4.24 0.96 40.11
N LYS A 252 4.04 1.24 38.81
CA LYS A 252 5.04 0.88 37.78
C LYS A 252 5.24 1.98 36.74
N GLU A 253 5.85 3.08 37.16
CA GLU A 253 6.74 3.82 36.27
C GLU A 253 7.92 2.89 35.94
N VAL A 254 7.77 2.06 34.91
CA VAL A 254 8.91 1.39 34.30
C VAL A 254 9.62 2.45 33.46
N THR A 255 10.48 3.24 34.07
CA THR A 255 11.48 4.02 33.33
C THR A 255 12.32 3.03 32.51
N GLY A 256 12.42 3.22 31.20
CA GLY A 256 13.43 2.52 30.38
C GLY A 256 12.97 1.36 29.49
N ILE A 257 11.71 1.29 29.04
CA ILE A 257 11.35 0.33 27.98
C ILE A 257 11.93 0.82 26.64
N ASN A 258 12.83 0.03 26.03
CA ASN A 258 13.43 0.34 24.72
C ASN A 258 12.36 0.29 23.61
N TYR A 259 11.82 1.47 23.27
CA TYR A 259 10.87 1.69 22.17
C TYR A 259 11.39 1.09 20.86
N LEU A 260 12.66 1.35 20.54
CA LEU A 260 13.27 0.93 19.30
C LEU A 260 13.37 -0.58 19.22
N GLU A 261 13.69 -1.30 20.28
CA GLU A 261 13.74 -2.76 20.22
C GLU A 261 12.38 -3.42 20.15
N ASN A 262 11.38 -2.89 20.84
CA ASN A 262 10.03 -3.43 20.76
C ASN A 262 9.42 -3.24 19.37
N ILE A 263 9.75 -2.14 18.68
CA ILE A 263 9.45 -1.94 17.26
C ILE A 263 9.91 -3.14 16.41
N TYR A 264 11.01 -3.82 16.74
CA TYR A 264 11.54 -4.92 15.91
C TYR A 264 10.94 -6.31 16.20
N LYS A 265 9.92 -6.45 17.06
CA LYS A 265 9.26 -7.74 17.31
C LYS A 265 8.40 -8.20 16.12
N LYS A 266 8.13 -9.51 16.04
CA LYS A 266 7.22 -10.10 15.05
C LYS A 266 5.78 -9.79 15.48
N GLU A 267 5.14 -8.85 14.79
CA GLU A 267 3.85 -8.29 15.22
C GLU A 267 2.68 -8.75 14.33
N ASN A 268 1.58 -9.15 14.98
CA ASN A 268 0.28 -9.37 14.34
C ASN A 268 -0.50 -8.06 14.40
N TYR A 269 -0.53 -7.33 13.28
CA TYR A 269 -1.41 -6.17 13.12
C TYR A 269 -2.81 -6.63 12.72
N THR A 270 -3.81 -5.76 12.91
CA THR A 270 -5.10 -5.88 12.22
C THR A 270 -5.06 -4.88 11.08
N ASP A 271 -4.66 -5.34 9.90
CA ASP A 271 -4.56 -4.52 8.69
C ASP A 271 -4.97 -5.35 7.45
N MET A 272 -4.89 -4.73 6.27
CA MET A 272 -5.28 -5.35 4.99
C MET A 272 -4.60 -6.70 4.71
N TYR A 273 -3.39 -6.92 5.24
CA TYR A 273 -2.67 -8.18 5.09
C TYR A 273 -3.41 -9.36 5.74
N ASN A 274 -4.07 -9.14 6.88
CA ASN A 274 -4.86 -10.16 7.57
C ASN A 274 -6.06 -10.61 6.74
N ALA A 275 -6.77 -9.66 6.12
CA ALA A 275 -7.90 -9.98 5.25
C ALA A 275 -7.50 -10.87 4.07
N ILE A 276 -6.35 -10.60 3.45
CA ILE A 276 -5.87 -11.35 2.27
C ILE A 276 -5.40 -12.76 2.67
N THR A 277 -4.67 -12.86 3.77
CA THR A 277 -4.10 -14.14 4.23
C THR A 277 -5.15 -15.10 4.77
N ASN A 278 -6.19 -14.59 5.44
CA ASN A 278 -7.29 -15.40 5.96
C ASN A 278 -8.10 -16.08 4.85
N ASP A 279 -8.34 -15.37 3.75
CA ASP A 279 -9.04 -15.91 2.58
C ASP A 279 -8.20 -16.93 1.78
N LYS A 280 -6.99 -17.28 2.25
CA LYS A 280 -5.99 -18.11 1.54
C LYS A 280 -5.66 -17.55 0.14
N ARG A 281 -5.81 -16.25 -0.06
CA ARG A 281 -5.56 -15.58 -1.34
C ARG A 281 -4.10 -15.21 -1.47
N LYS A 282 -3.58 -15.36 -2.68
CA LYS A 282 -2.27 -14.83 -3.05
C LYS A 282 -2.48 -13.50 -3.76
N TYR A 283 -2.14 -12.40 -3.09
CA TYR A 283 -2.03 -11.11 -3.74
C TYR A 283 -0.60 -10.96 -4.30
N PHE A 284 -0.46 -11.09 -5.62
CA PHE A 284 0.82 -10.86 -6.30
C PHE A 284 1.03 -9.36 -6.51
N ILE A 285 2.15 -8.83 -6.05
CA ILE A 285 2.48 -7.43 -6.28
C ILE A 285 3.00 -7.28 -7.71
N PRO A 286 2.45 -6.34 -8.50
CA PRO A 286 2.92 -6.11 -9.86
C PRO A 286 4.37 -5.63 -9.87
N LYS A 287 5.10 -5.91 -10.95
CA LYS A 287 6.45 -5.36 -11.12
C LYS A 287 6.37 -3.84 -11.28
N GLU A 288 7.30 -3.13 -10.66
CA GLU A 288 7.47 -1.69 -10.84
C GLU A 288 7.68 -1.36 -12.33
N PRO A 289 6.90 -0.43 -12.93
CA PRO A 289 7.10 -0.08 -14.33
C PRO A 289 8.39 0.72 -14.52
N SER A 290 8.99 0.57 -15.69
CA SER A 290 10.18 1.35 -16.05
C SER A 290 9.85 2.84 -16.22
N ALA A 291 10.84 3.71 -16.02
CA ALA A 291 10.71 5.14 -16.33
C ALA A 291 10.28 5.37 -17.79
N GLU A 292 10.73 4.52 -18.71
CA GLU A 292 10.32 4.53 -20.12
C GLU A 292 8.81 4.32 -20.28
N MET A 293 8.23 3.36 -19.55
CA MET A 293 6.79 3.09 -19.56
C MET A 293 5.98 4.29 -19.07
N LYS A 294 6.44 4.96 -18.01
CA LYS A 294 5.82 6.19 -17.50
C LYS A 294 5.86 7.31 -18.56
N ASN A 295 6.99 7.50 -19.21
CA ASN A 295 7.14 8.51 -20.28
C ASN A 295 6.25 8.20 -21.49
N LYS A 296 6.13 6.93 -21.88
CA LYS A 296 5.24 6.50 -22.96
C LYS A 296 3.76 6.78 -22.65
N LEU A 297 3.32 6.45 -21.43
CA LEU A 297 1.95 6.75 -21.00
C LEU A 297 1.69 8.25 -20.97
N ASN A 298 2.62 9.04 -20.42
CA ASN A 298 2.51 10.49 -20.39
C ASN A 298 2.41 11.06 -21.81
N GLY A 299 3.29 10.64 -22.72
CA GLY A 299 3.24 11.05 -24.12
C GLY A 299 1.92 10.71 -24.82
N LEU A 300 1.36 9.52 -24.55
CA LEU A 300 0.06 9.12 -25.07
C LEU A 300 -1.07 10.02 -24.53
N LEU A 301 -1.15 10.18 -23.20
CA LEU A 301 -2.20 10.98 -22.57
C LEU A 301 -2.12 12.47 -22.93
N PHE A 302 -0.90 12.98 -23.14
CA PHE A 302 -0.68 14.38 -23.51
C PHE A 302 -0.85 14.64 -25.01
N SER A 303 -0.99 13.58 -25.83
CA SER A 303 -1.25 13.71 -27.26
C SER A 303 -2.57 14.43 -27.55
N ASP A 304 -2.57 15.28 -28.56
CA ASP A 304 -3.76 15.95 -29.09
C ASP A 304 -4.64 15.00 -29.92
N ASN A 305 -4.15 13.81 -30.25
CA ASN A 305 -4.89 12.80 -31.01
C ASN A 305 -6.05 12.19 -30.21
N LEU A 306 -5.94 12.21 -28.87
CA LEU A 306 -6.96 11.70 -27.97
C LEU A 306 -7.98 12.79 -27.62
N THR A 307 -9.26 12.46 -27.72
CA THR A 307 -10.32 13.34 -27.24
C THR A 307 -10.35 13.40 -25.71
N GLU A 308 -11.09 14.36 -25.15
CA GLU A 308 -11.32 14.42 -23.70
C GLU A 308 -11.96 13.13 -23.17
N TYR A 309 -12.90 12.54 -23.93
CA TYR A 309 -13.54 11.28 -23.58
C TYR A 309 -12.55 10.11 -23.56
N ASP A 310 -11.66 10.01 -24.55
CA ASP A 310 -10.66 8.95 -24.62
C ASP A 310 -9.70 9.03 -23.42
N LYS A 311 -9.23 10.24 -23.11
CA LYS A 311 -8.37 10.52 -21.94
C LYS A 311 -9.09 10.16 -20.65
N TYR A 312 -10.35 10.59 -20.51
CA TYR A 312 -11.18 10.27 -19.34
C TYR A 312 -11.36 8.76 -19.14
N LEU A 313 -11.66 8.01 -20.20
CA LEU A 313 -11.88 6.57 -20.13
C LEU A 313 -10.58 5.81 -19.82
N LEU A 314 -9.47 6.21 -20.46
CA LEU A 314 -8.15 5.63 -20.22
C LEU A 314 -7.71 5.84 -18.77
N ILE A 315 -7.80 7.07 -18.25
CA ILE A 315 -7.40 7.36 -16.86
C ILE A 315 -8.24 6.54 -15.87
N ASN A 316 -9.56 6.50 -16.01
CA ASN A 316 -10.43 5.71 -15.12
C ASN A 316 -10.13 4.21 -15.21
N THR A 317 -9.84 3.69 -16.41
CA THR A 317 -9.46 2.29 -16.61
C THR A 317 -8.16 1.97 -15.87
N LEU A 318 -7.15 2.82 -16.02
CA LEU A 318 -5.85 2.65 -15.35
C LEU A 318 -5.97 2.78 -13.82
N LEU A 319 -6.80 3.68 -13.31
CA LEU A 319 -7.08 3.79 -11.87
C LEU A 319 -7.67 2.51 -11.27
N THR A 320 -8.45 1.76 -12.04
CA THR A 320 -8.98 0.45 -11.62
C THR A 320 -8.08 -0.73 -11.96
N SER A 321 -6.96 -0.50 -12.66
CA SER A 321 -5.96 -1.52 -12.89
C SER A 321 -5.14 -1.73 -11.63
N LYS A 322 -5.09 -2.98 -11.17
CA LYS A 322 -4.15 -3.36 -10.11
C LYS A 322 -2.70 -3.05 -10.52
N ASP A 323 -2.36 -3.12 -11.79
CA ASP A 323 -0.97 -3.00 -12.26
C ASP A 323 -0.58 -1.55 -12.55
N TYR A 324 -1.51 -0.73 -13.05
CA TYR A 324 -1.18 0.59 -13.58
C TYR A 324 -1.72 1.78 -12.79
N CYS A 325 -2.52 1.57 -11.73
CA CYS A 325 -3.16 2.66 -10.99
C CYS A 325 -2.18 3.72 -10.45
N HIS A 326 -1.03 3.30 -9.94
CA HIS A 326 0.03 4.18 -9.46
C HIS A 326 0.62 5.10 -10.56
N MET A 327 0.54 4.72 -11.84
CA MET A 327 0.97 5.58 -12.94
C MET A 327 0.07 6.81 -13.10
N ILE A 328 -1.11 6.81 -12.48
CA ILE A 328 -2.02 7.96 -12.40
C ILE A 328 -1.89 8.65 -11.05
N VAL A 329 -2.14 7.95 -9.94
CA VAL A 329 -2.19 8.58 -8.61
C VAL A 329 -0.82 9.00 -8.10
N ASN A 330 0.26 8.29 -8.46
CA ASN A 330 1.63 8.61 -8.09
C ASN A 330 2.41 9.18 -9.30
N ASN A 331 1.79 10.12 -10.02
CA ASN A 331 2.36 10.77 -11.19
C ASN A 331 2.06 12.27 -11.21
N LYS A 332 3.02 13.06 -10.71
CA LYS A 332 2.97 14.52 -10.66
C LYS A 332 2.54 15.18 -11.98
N GLU A 333 3.07 14.71 -13.11
CA GLU A 333 2.78 15.32 -14.42
C GLU A 333 1.32 15.13 -14.81
N ILE A 334 0.79 13.92 -14.63
CA ILE A 334 -0.62 13.62 -14.91
C ILE A 334 -1.54 14.39 -13.96
N LEU A 335 -1.28 14.37 -12.65
CA LEU A 335 -2.09 15.09 -11.67
C LEU A 335 -2.13 16.60 -11.95
N THR A 336 -0.99 17.17 -12.37
CA THR A 336 -0.90 18.59 -12.75
C THR A 336 -1.70 18.87 -14.02
N ARG A 337 -1.41 18.14 -15.11
CA ARG A 337 -1.97 18.40 -16.44
C ARG A 337 -3.47 18.13 -16.52
N PHE A 338 -3.94 17.12 -15.79
CA PHE A 338 -5.35 16.70 -15.76
C PHE A 338 -6.13 17.21 -14.57
N SER A 339 -5.59 18.14 -13.78
CA SER A 339 -6.27 18.74 -12.61
C SER A 339 -7.69 19.24 -12.93
N ASN A 340 -7.87 19.92 -14.08
CA ASN A 340 -9.19 20.37 -14.54
C ASN A 340 -10.14 19.21 -14.84
N MET A 341 -9.64 18.11 -15.42
CA MET A 341 -10.43 16.91 -15.69
C MET A 341 -10.82 16.22 -14.38
N PHE A 342 -9.88 16.06 -13.44
CA PHE A 342 -10.15 15.55 -12.10
C PHE A 342 -11.23 16.35 -11.38
N ASN A 343 -11.24 17.68 -11.55
CA ASN A 343 -12.26 18.53 -10.96
C ASN A 343 -13.60 18.44 -11.70
N LYS A 344 -13.61 18.46 -13.04
CA LYS A 344 -14.83 18.34 -13.87
C LYS A 344 -15.55 17.02 -13.61
N TYR A 345 -14.82 15.90 -13.59
CA TYR A 345 -15.38 14.56 -13.40
C TYR A 345 -15.08 13.97 -12.02
N LYS A 346 -14.99 14.81 -10.99
CA LYS A 346 -14.60 14.41 -9.63
C LYS A 346 -15.41 13.23 -9.07
N GLN A 347 -16.66 13.09 -9.50
CA GLN A 347 -17.55 11.99 -9.10
C GLN A 347 -17.05 10.62 -9.59
N ALA A 348 -16.66 10.54 -10.86
CA ALA A 348 -16.12 9.33 -11.46
C ALA A 348 -14.76 8.99 -10.87
N PHE A 349 -13.90 9.99 -10.71
CA PHE A 349 -12.58 9.80 -10.11
C PHE A 349 -12.65 9.43 -8.63
N ARG A 350 -13.63 9.93 -7.87
CA ARG A 350 -13.88 9.46 -6.50
C ARG A 350 -14.09 7.94 -6.49
N TYR A 351 -14.90 7.43 -7.41
CA TYR A 351 -15.21 6.00 -7.47
C TYR A 351 -14.00 5.16 -7.88
N THR A 352 -13.22 5.58 -8.89
CA THR A 352 -12.06 4.81 -9.38
C THR A 352 -10.80 4.96 -8.53
N ILE A 353 -10.54 6.13 -7.94
CA ILE A 353 -9.42 6.35 -7.03
C ILE A 353 -9.54 5.44 -5.81
N GLY A 354 -10.74 5.13 -5.32
CA GLY A 354 -10.87 4.21 -4.18
C GLY A 354 -10.26 2.83 -4.46
N TYR A 355 -10.38 2.30 -5.68
CA TYR A 355 -9.74 1.04 -6.08
C TYR A 355 -8.22 1.18 -6.19
N ALA A 356 -7.75 2.28 -6.80
CA ALA A 356 -6.32 2.60 -6.85
C ALA A 356 -5.72 2.66 -5.44
N TRP A 357 -6.41 3.34 -4.53
CA TRP A 357 -5.95 3.56 -3.17
C TRP A 357 -5.95 2.26 -2.35
N LEU A 358 -6.93 1.38 -2.59
CA LEU A 358 -6.97 0.06 -1.99
C LEU A 358 -5.73 -0.75 -2.41
N CYS A 359 -5.30 -0.68 -3.66
CA CYS A 359 -4.03 -1.29 -4.11
C CYS A 359 -2.83 -0.70 -3.36
N MET A 360 -2.71 0.62 -3.29
CA MET A 360 -1.57 1.28 -2.63
C MET A 360 -1.48 0.91 -1.14
N TYR A 361 -2.61 0.98 -0.42
CA TYR A 361 -2.66 0.61 1.00
C TYR A 361 -2.41 -0.89 1.23
N THR A 362 -2.92 -1.75 0.33
CA THR A 362 -2.63 -3.19 0.39
C THR A 362 -1.13 -3.46 0.28
N GLU A 363 -0.45 -2.80 -0.66
CA GLU A 363 0.99 -2.97 -0.86
C GLU A 363 1.81 -2.46 0.34
N GLU A 364 1.43 -1.32 0.93
CA GLU A 364 1.99 -0.85 2.19
C GLU A 364 1.89 -1.93 3.30
N CYS A 365 0.71 -2.55 3.44
CA CYS A 365 0.47 -3.58 4.45
C CYS A 365 1.23 -4.88 4.18
N ILE A 366 1.60 -5.18 2.93
CA ILE A 366 2.42 -6.34 2.59
C ILE A 366 3.91 -6.07 2.86
N PHE A 367 4.42 -4.92 2.42
CA PHE A 367 5.85 -4.57 2.56
C PHE A 367 6.23 -4.18 3.98
N LYS A 368 5.33 -3.48 4.70
CA LYS A 368 5.54 -2.99 6.07
C LYS A 368 6.90 -2.28 6.18
N THR A 369 7.83 -2.86 6.93
CA THR A 369 9.17 -2.31 7.21
C THR A 369 10.18 -2.50 6.10
N LYS A 370 9.82 -3.23 5.04
CA LYS A 370 10.62 -3.41 3.83
C LYS A 370 10.32 -2.34 2.77
N SER A 371 9.39 -1.43 3.05
CA SER A 371 9.09 -0.29 2.19
C SER A 371 10.35 0.57 1.98
N THR A 372 10.44 1.17 0.80
CA THR A 372 11.53 2.06 0.39
C THR A 372 10.97 3.17 -0.50
N PRO A 373 11.64 4.32 -0.65
CA PRO A 373 11.19 5.41 -1.54
C PRO A 373 10.92 5.01 -2.98
N GLU A 374 11.53 3.93 -3.46
CA GLU A 374 11.43 3.45 -4.84
C GLU A 374 10.16 2.63 -5.12
N HIS A 375 9.44 2.20 -4.09
CA HIS A 375 8.19 1.45 -4.27
C HIS A 375 7.08 2.37 -4.77
N ARG A 376 6.29 1.92 -5.75
CA ARG A 376 5.20 2.72 -6.38
C ARG A 376 4.13 3.25 -5.44
N PHE A 377 3.93 2.62 -4.28
CA PHE A 377 2.94 3.06 -3.31
C PHE A 377 3.49 4.14 -2.37
N VAL A 378 4.79 4.45 -2.41
CA VAL A 378 5.38 5.56 -1.65
C VAL A 378 5.26 6.84 -2.44
N PHE A 379 4.73 7.89 -1.82
CA PHE A 379 4.55 9.19 -2.47
C PHE A 379 5.55 10.19 -1.93
N ASP A 380 6.06 11.02 -2.83
CA ASP A 380 6.74 12.26 -2.48
C ASP A 380 5.75 13.41 -2.27
N ILE A 381 6.19 14.47 -1.58
CA ILE A 381 5.34 15.64 -1.27
C ILE A 381 4.84 16.39 -2.49
N HIS A 382 5.62 16.45 -3.57
CA HIS A 382 5.25 17.16 -4.79
C HIS A 382 4.20 16.41 -5.60
N THR A 383 4.06 15.10 -5.39
CA THR A 383 3.00 14.30 -5.98
C THR A 383 1.77 14.27 -5.06
N ALA A 384 1.96 14.04 -3.75
CA ALA A 384 0.85 13.91 -2.82
C ALA A 384 0.04 15.21 -2.63
N ASN A 385 0.68 16.39 -2.74
CA ASN A 385 -0.01 17.67 -2.62
C ASN A 385 -0.94 18.00 -3.81
N LEU A 386 -0.84 17.24 -4.91
CA LEU A 386 -1.69 17.39 -6.10
C LEU A 386 -2.88 16.44 -6.13
N LEU A 387 -2.95 15.50 -5.19
CA LEU A 387 -4.06 14.55 -5.12
C LEU A 387 -5.40 15.27 -4.87
N PRO A 388 -6.49 14.84 -5.54
CA PRO A 388 -7.80 15.48 -5.40
C PRO A 388 -8.39 15.26 -4.00
N ALA A 389 -8.90 16.32 -3.38
CA ALA A 389 -9.53 16.23 -2.06
C ALA A 389 -11.04 15.97 -2.19
N TYR A 390 -11.60 15.17 -1.28
CA TYR A 390 -13.01 14.78 -1.27
C TYR A 390 -13.65 15.07 0.10
N PRO A 391 -14.95 15.42 0.14
CA PRO A 391 -15.64 15.68 1.40
C PRO A 391 -15.78 14.39 2.22
N ILE A 392 -15.95 14.56 3.52
CA ILE A 392 -16.11 13.45 4.48
C ILE A 392 -17.37 13.63 5.29
N THR A 393 -18.08 12.52 5.49
CA THR A 393 -19.28 12.48 6.31
C THR A 393 -19.21 11.33 7.29
N LEU A 394 -19.56 11.57 8.55
CA LEU A 394 -19.58 10.52 9.57
C LEU A 394 -20.76 9.57 9.42
N LYS A 395 -21.75 9.92 8.58
CA LYS A 395 -22.81 8.98 8.18
C LYS A 395 -22.22 7.83 7.36
N ASP A 396 -21.15 8.10 6.61
CA ASP A 396 -20.54 7.17 5.68
C ASP A 396 -19.15 7.67 5.27
N ILE A 397 -18.15 7.30 6.08
CA ILE A 397 -16.77 7.74 5.84
C ILE A 397 -16.16 7.10 4.59
N LYS A 398 -16.61 5.89 4.22
CA LYS A 398 -16.10 5.11 3.08
C LYS A 398 -16.48 5.67 1.72
N ILE A 399 -17.31 6.71 1.66
CA ILE A 399 -17.56 7.44 0.41
C ILE A 399 -16.29 8.17 -0.07
N ASN A 400 -15.40 8.55 0.86
CA ASN A 400 -14.12 9.15 0.56
C ASN A 400 -13.14 8.05 0.08
N PRO A 401 -12.50 8.22 -1.10
CA PRO A 401 -11.70 7.16 -1.70
C PRO A 401 -10.43 6.83 -0.93
N TYR A 402 -10.01 7.70 -0.02
CA TYR A 402 -8.85 7.49 0.83
C TYR A 402 -9.16 6.64 2.08
N ILE A 403 -10.43 6.27 2.30
CA ILE A 403 -10.85 5.41 3.41
C ILE A 403 -11.12 4.00 2.87
N THR A 404 -10.05 3.20 2.81
CA THR A 404 -10.05 1.82 2.30
C THR A 404 -10.19 0.78 3.41
N TRP A 405 -10.83 1.16 4.52
CA TRP A 405 -10.97 0.30 5.70
C TRP A 405 -12.09 -0.73 5.53
N LEU A 406 -11.73 -2.00 5.51
CA LEU A 406 -12.61 -3.12 5.17
C LEU A 406 -13.43 -3.66 6.36
N CYS A 407 -14.05 -2.79 7.14
CA CYS A 407 -14.85 -3.19 8.31
C CYS A 407 -16.30 -2.75 8.15
N ASP A 408 -17.26 -3.58 8.57
CA ASP A 408 -18.69 -3.28 8.53
C ASP A 408 -19.05 -1.94 9.22
N ASP A 409 -19.95 -1.17 8.62
CA ASP A 409 -20.35 0.16 9.11
C ASP A 409 -21.00 0.09 10.51
N GLY A 410 -21.72 -1.00 10.80
CA GLY A 410 -22.31 -1.25 12.11
C GLY A 410 -21.24 -1.52 13.18
N LEU A 411 -20.20 -2.28 12.84
CA LEU A 411 -19.04 -2.50 13.72
C LEU A 411 -18.21 -1.24 13.95
N LEU A 412 -18.11 -0.38 12.95
CA LEU A 412 -17.40 0.89 13.06
C LEU A 412 -18.16 1.91 13.90
N ASN A 413 -19.50 1.92 13.82
CA ASN A 413 -20.35 2.87 14.54
C ASN A 413 -19.79 4.31 14.54
N THR A 414 -19.43 4.83 13.35
CA THR A 414 -18.54 6.00 13.24
C THR A 414 -19.06 7.25 13.96
N LYS A 415 -20.38 7.39 14.08
CA LYS A 415 -21.01 8.52 14.80
C LYS A 415 -20.67 8.55 16.29
N GLU A 416 -20.53 7.38 16.90
CA GLU A 416 -20.23 7.20 18.33
C GLU A 416 -18.83 6.61 18.55
N ASN A 417 -17.95 6.68 17.54
CA ASN A 417 -16.57 6.23 17.67
C ASN A 417 -15.68 7.34 18.28
N CYS A 418 -14.37 7.10 18.39
CA CYS A 418 -13.34 8.04 18.82
C CYS A 418 -13.06 9.10 17.72
N ILE A 419 -14.09 9.91 17.45
CA ILE A 419 -14.07 11.03 16.51
C ILE A 419 -14.11 12.33 17.32
N GLY A 420 -13.01 13.07 17.31
CA GLY A 420 -12.87 14.35 18.01
C GLY A 420 -13.37 15.51 17.16
N LEU A 421 -12.70 15.80 16.04
CA LEU A 421 -12.98 16.98 15.22
C LEU A 421 -13.66 16.56 13.92
N GLN A 422 -14.87 17.07 13.68
CA GLN A 422 -15.58 16.86 12.42
C GLN A 422 -15.47 18.10 11.55
N THR A 423 -14.74 17.97 10.45
CA THR A 423 -14.84 18.85 9.29
C THR A 423 -15.20 18.01 8.08
N SER A 424 -15.92 18.59 7.13
CA SER A 424 -16.29 17.89 5.90
C SER A 424 -15.78 18.62 4.66
N SER A 425 -15.26 19.85 4.82
CA SER A 425 -14.81 20.62 3.68
C SER A 425 -13.42 20.16 3.22
N PRO A 426 -13.23 19.83 1.93
CA PRO A 426 -11.95 19.41 1.37
C PRO A 426 -10.81 20.43 1.51
N GLU A 427 -11.12 21.70 1.79
CA GLU A 427 -10.12 22.76 2.01
C GLU A 427 -9.25 22.54 3.26
N TYR A 428 -9.76 21.79 4.25
CA TYR A 428 -9.10 21.50 5.52
C TYR A 428 -8.27 20.20 5.51
N TYR A 429 -8.17 19.55 4.35
CA TYR A 429 -7.54 18.24 4.22
C TYR A 429 -6.49 18.20 3.12
N GLY A 430 -5.61 17.22 3.21
CA GLY A 430 -4.57 16.91 2.24
C GLY A 430 -3.19 17.34 2.69
N VAL A 431 -2.27 17.37 1.72
CA VAL A 431 -0.85 17.60 1.92
C VAL A 431 -0.49 19.01 1.43
N CYS A 432 0.34 19.75 2.18
CA CYS A 432 0.80 21.07 1.77
C CYS A 432 1.93 20.98 0.71
N SER A 433 2.32 22.12 0.13
CA SER A 433 3.51 22.17 -0.71
C SER A 433 4.80 22.00 0.09
N MET A 434 5.90 21.68 -0.59
CA MET A 434 7.22 21.58 0.03
C MET A 434 7.68 22.88 0.67
N ASP A 435 7.47 24.03 0.00
CA ASP A 435 7.83 25.34 0.53
C ASP A 435 7.09 25.66 1.83
N GLU A 436 5.79 25.35 1.88
CA GLU A 436 4.97 25.56 3.06
C GLU A 436 5.37 24.60 4.20
N PHE A 437 5.73 23.34 3.87
CA PHE A 437 6.29 22.40 4.83
C PHE A 437 7.60 22.94 5.45
N GLN A 438 8.55 23.39 4.63
CA GLN A 438 9.84 23.92 5.10
C GLN A 438 9.65 25.18 5.96
N LYS A 439 8.77 26.09 5.52
CA LYS A 439 8.39 27.28 6.28
C LYS A 439 7.90 26.91 7.67
N ARG A 440 6.95 25.96 7.75
CA ARG A 440 6.39 25.46 9.00
C ARG A 440 7.40 24.71 9.84
N PHE A 441 8.29 23.94 9.23
CA PHE A 441 9.36 23.21 9.90
C PHE A 441 10.36 24.17 10.58
N ASN A 442 10.73 25.26 9.91
CA ASN A 442 11.56 26.32 10.50
C ASN A 442 10.85 27.01 11.68
N ILE A 443 9.56 27.30 11.55
CA ILE A 443 8.75 27.84 12.67
C ILE A 443 8.66 26.84 13.82
N PHE A 444 8.42 25.56 13.54
CA PHE A 444 8.30 24.51 14.55
C PHE A 444 9.59 24.34 15.37
N THR A 445 10.75 24.53 14.73
CA THR A 445 12.07 24.34 15.34
C THR A 445 12.60 25.60 16.03
N THR A 446 12.41 26.78 15.43
CA THR A 446 13.03 28.05 15.90
C THR A 446 12.04 29.16 16.24
N GLY A 447 10.79 29.01 15.83
CA GLY A 447 9.76 30.03 15.90
C GLY A 447 9.83 31.09 14.81
N ASN A 448 10.70 30.93 13.82
CA ASN A 448 10.90 31.87 12.73
C ASN A 448 11.03 31.13 11.39
N SER A 449 10.21 31.49 10.41
CA SER A 449 10.19 30.78 9.12
C SER A 449 11.47 30.91 8.30
N LYS A 450 12.28 31.93 8.58
CA LYS A 450 13.52 32.25 7.86
C LYS A 450 14.77 31.61 8.48
N LYS A 451 14.65 30.97 9.64
CA LYS A 451 15.78 30.37 10.35
C LYS A 451 15.70 28.84 10.26
N ASN A 452 16.63 28.24 9.54
CA ASN A 452 16.76 26.79 9.46
C ASN A 452 17.73 26.29 10.53
N LEU A 453 17.20 25.57 11.52
CA LEU A 453 18.02 24.99 12.60
C LEU A 453 19.02 23.95 12.08
N PHE A 454 18.67 23.25 11.00
CA PHE A 454 19.42 22.13 10.43
C PHE A 454 20.23 22.54 9.19
N GLU A 455 20.47 23.84 8.99
CA GLU A 455 21.28 24.33 7.87
C GLU A 455 22.70 23.75 7.95
N GLY A 456 23.13 23.06 6.89
CA GLY A 456 24.45 22.41 6.80
C GLY A 456 24.51 20.95 7.26
N ILE A 457 23.39 20.33 7.67
CA ILE A 457 23.36 18.90 8.01
C ILE A 457 23.50 18.02 6.75
N ASP A 458 24.20 16.88 6.91
CA ASP A 458 24.30 15.85 5.89
C ASP A 458 23.05 14.96 5.87
N TRP A 459 22.04 15.39 5.13
CA TRP A 459 20.76 14.68 5.02
C TRP A 459 20.81 13.29 4.39
N GLN A 460 21.94 12.83 3.83
CA GLN A 460 22.06 11.43 3.40
C GLN A 460 22.01 10.46 4.59
N SER A 461 22.51 10.94 5.73
CA SER A 461 22.60 10.17 6.96
C SER A 461 21.36 10.32 7.86
N PHE A 462 20.49 11.29 7.58
CA PHE A 462 19.44 11.71 8.51
C PHE A 462 18.06 11.86 7.88
N ALA A 463 17.03 11.64 8.70
CA ALA A 463 15.66 12.01 8.37
C ALA A 463 14.87 12.39 9.62
N VAL A 464 13.92 13.29 9.47
CA VAL A 464 13.03 13.76 10.53
C VAL A 464 11.66 13.09 10.40
N SER A 465 11.09 12.63 11.51
CA SER A 465 9.75 12.00 11.53
C SER A 465 8.97 12.37 12.80
N GLY A 466 7.90 11.64 13.10
CA GLY A 466 7.13 11.79 14.33
C GLY A 466 6.14 12.96 14.30
N SER A 467 5.94 13.62 15.45
CA SER A 467 4.87 14.63 15.63
C SER A 467 5.00 15.85 14.72
N VAL A 468 6.20 16.14 14.22
CA VAL A 468 6.45 17.26 13.29
C VAL A 468 5.79 17.03 11.92
N ILE A 469 5.58 15.77 11.53
CA ILE A 469 4.92 15.41 10.27
C ILE A 469 3.48 15.97 10.24
N PRO A 470 2.54 15.55 11.12
CA PRO A 470 1.19 16.10 11.11
C PRO A 470 1.14 17.60 11.41
N ALA A 471 2.10 18.14 12.17
CA ALA A 471 2.17 19.57 12.47
C ALA A 471 2.46 20.42 11.21
N CYS A 472 3.40 19.98 10.38
CA CYS A 472 3.90 20.77 9.26
C CYS A 472 3.28 20.36 7.91
N LEU A 473 2.90 19.09 7.72
CA LEU A 473 2.55 18.49 6.42
C LEU A 473 1.07 18.61 6.04
N GLN A 474 0.17 18.72 7.01
CA GLN A 474 -1.27 18.85 6.75
C GLN A 474 -1.57 20.17 6.02
N LYS A 475 -2.31 20.13 4.92
CA LYS A 475 -2.63 21.33 4.10
C LYS A 475 -3.12 22.50 4.95
N PHE A 476 -4.14 22.27 5.77
CA PHE A 476 -4.62 23.23 6.75
C PHE A 476 -5.33 22.51 7.89
N ASN A 477 -4.83 22.60 9.12
CA ASN A 477 -5.54 22.01 10.27
C ASN A 477 -6.69 22.94 10.70
N PRO A 478 -7.94 22.47 10.85
CA PRO A 478 -9.05 23.35 11.22
C PRO A 478 -8.84 24.08 12.56
N LEU A 479 -8.07 23.51 13.49
CA LEU A 479 -7.72 24.13 14.77
C LEU A 479 -6.89 25.41 14.61
N MET A 480 -6.19 25.59 13.48
CA MET A 480 -5.48 26.83 13.19
C MET A 480 -6.42 28.03 13.05
N SER A 481 -7.67 27.80 12.63
CA SER A 481 -8.68 28.86 12.54
C SER A 481 -8.97 29.50 13.90
N LEU A 482 -8.75 28.77 15.02
CA LEU A 482 -8.87 29.31 16.38
C LEU A 482 -7.79 30.35 16.70
N MET A 483 -6.66 30.34 15.98
CA MET A 483 -5.50 31.21 16.19
C MET A 483 -5.44 32.38 15.19
N SER A 484 -5.96 32.20 13.98
CA SER A 484 -5.75 33.15 12.86
C SER A 484 -6.38 34.53 13.04
N CYS A 485 -7.47 34.66 13.82
CA CYS A 485 -8.27 35.89 13.88
C CYS A 485 -7.63 37.06 14.65
N LYS A 486 -6.50 36.84 15.35
CA LYS A 486 -5.98 37.80 16.33
C LYS A 486 -4.49 38.11 16.22
N LEU A 487 -3.79 37.49 15.27
CA LEU A 487 -2.33 37.55 15.21
C LEU A 487 -1.85 38.27 13.94
N PRO A 488 -0.77 39.06 14.05
CA PRO A 488 -0.39 40.03 13.01
C PRO A 488 0.24 39.39 11.77
N ASN A 489 0.78 38.18 11.87
CA ASN A 489 1.47 37.51 10.77
C ASN A 489 1.39 35.97 10.87
N THR A 490 1.73 35.31 9.77
CA THR A 490 1.67 33.84 9.64
C THR A 490 2.56 33.11 10.64
N ASP A 491 3.76 33.61 10.94
CA ASP A 491 4.67 32.98 11.91
C ASP A 491 4.08 32.99 13.31
N ALA A 492 3.46 34.08 13.73
CA ALA A 492 2.78 34.19 15.02
C ALA A 492 1.61 33.19 15.12
N VAL A 493 0.84 33.03 14.04
CA VAL A 493 -0.28 32.05 13.97
C VAL A 493 0.24 30.63 14.15
N TYR A 494 1.25 30.24 13.38
CA TYR A 494 1.82 28.88 13.47
C TYR A 494 2.51 28.64 14.82
N ASN A 495 3.26 29.61 15.33
CA ASN A 495 3.85 29.51 16.67
C ASN A 495 2.78 29.23 17.72
N SER A 496 1.70 30.01 17.75
CA SER A 496 0.62 29.83 18.73
C SER A 496 -0.05 28.46 18.58
N TYR A 497 -0.28 28.02 17.34
CA TYR A 497 -0.80 26.68 17.06
C TYR A 497 0.16 25.57 17.52
N PHE A 498 1.46 25.69 17.27
CA PHE A 498 2.44 24.68 17.68
C PHE A 498 2.67 24.66 19.19
N GLU A 499 2.68 25.80 19.87
CA GLU A 499 2.78 25.84 21.34
C GLU A 499 1.58 25.17 21.99
N GLU A 500 0.37 25.42 21.47
CA GLU A 500 -0.86 24.86 22.03
C GLU A 500 -0.95 23.34 21.85
N TYR A 501 -0.83 22.84 20.62
CA TYR A 501 -1.15 21.45 20.31
C TYR A 501 0.09 20.54 20.22
N TYR A 502 1.28 21.14 20.13
CA TYR A 502 2.54 20.44 19.94
C TYR A 502 3.66 20.92 20.89
N GLY A 503 3.34 21.70 21.93
CA GLY A 503 4.30 22.27 22.88
C GLY A 503 5.29 21.25 23.44
N ASP A 504 4.77 20.13 23.93
CA ASP A 504 5.56 19.04 24.53
C ASP A 504 6.12 18.03 23.51
N SER A 505 6.12 18.36 22.22
CA SER A 505 6.65 17.45 21.19
C SER A 505 8.16 17.60 21.08
N ASP A 506 8.84 16.49 20.86
CA ASP A 506 10.21 16.46 20.36
C ASP A 506 10.24 16.39 18.83
N ILE A 507 11.44 16.55 18.29
CA ILE A 507 11.78 16.29 16.90
C ILE A 507 12.51 14.95 16.85
N ASP A 508 11.86 13.95 16.28
CA ASP A 508 12.47 12.64 16.05
C ASP A 508 13.44 12.72 14.86
N LEU A 509 14.74 12.78 15.14
CA LEU A 509 15.81 12.76 14.14
C LEU A 509 16.40 11.34 14.06
N MET A 510 16.12 10.65 12.96
CA MET A 510 16.64 9.32 12.67
C MET A 510 17.99 9.40 11.98
N CYS A 511 18.91 8.51 12.33
CA CYS A 511 20.18 8.33 11.64
C CYS A 511 20.31 6.90 11.11
N ASN A 512 20.66 6.73 9.83
CA ASN A 512 20.76 5.42 9.17
C ASN A 512 22.15 4.77 9.24
N GLU A 513 23.10 5.37 9.96
CA GLU A 513 24.40 4.77 10.21
C GLU A 513 24.26 3.46 10.97
N GLN A 514 24.89 2.39 10.47
CA GLN A 514 24.78 1.07 11.07
C GLN A 514 25.79 0.86 12.21
N SER A 515 26.95 1.52 12.14
CA SER A 515 27.95 1.51 13.21
C SER A 515 27.56 2.48 14.32
N ILE A 516 27.66 2.04 15.57
CA ILE A 516 27.39 2.92 16.70
C ILE A 516 28.37 4.10 16.75
N PHE A 517 29.63 3.87 16.38
CA PHE A 517 30.65 4.91 16.39
C PHE A 517 30.42 5.96 15.32
N LYS A 518 30.04 5.53 14.11
CA LYS A 518 29.64 6.47 13.06
C LYS A 518 28.41 7.27 13.47
N PHE A 519 27.43 6.63 14.11
CA PHE A 519 26.27 7.32 14.66
C PHE A 519 26.66 8.39 15.70
N ILE A 520 27.56 8.08 16.64
CA ILE A 520 28.01 9.06 17.65
C ILE A 520 28.78 10.21 16.98
N SER A 521 29.63 9.93 15.99
CA SER A 521 30.32 10.97 15.21
C SER A 521 29.32 11.88 14.49
N LYS A 522 28.30 11.30 13.85
CA LYS A 522 27.23 12.05 13.19
C LYS A 522 26.39 12.86 14.20
N ALA A 523 26.19 12.34 15.42
CA ALA A 523 25.53 13.08 16.50
C ALA A 523 26.33 14.31 16.94
N LEU A 524 27.67 14.21 16.98
CA LEU A 524 28.55 15.34 17.22
C LEU A 524 28.45 16.40 16.11
N ASP A 525 28.36 15.98 14.85
CA ASP A 525 28.13 16.91 13.74
C ASP A 525 26.81 17.68 13.90
N VAL A 526 25.73 16.98 14.27
CA VAL A 526 24.42 17.60 14.55
C VAL A 526 24.53 18.60 15.70
N TYR A 527 25.18 18.23 16.79
CA TYR A 527 25.41 19.13 17.93
C TYR A 527 26.12 20.42 17.51
N ASN A 528 27.23 20.30 16.77
CA ASN A 528 28.01 21.44 16.31
C ASN A 528 27.22 22.35 15.35
N ILE A 529 26.40 21.76 14.48
CA ILE A 529 25.52 22.51 13.56
C ILE A 529 24.46 23.29 14.33
N ILE A 530 23.78 22.64 15.29
CA ILE A 530 22.78 23.29 16.13
C ILE A 530 23.41 24.45 16.89
N LYS A 531 24.58 24.22 17.51
CA LYS A 531 25.33 25.24 18.24
C LYS A 531 25.63 26.47 17.38
N LYS A 532 26.18 26.22 16.18
CA LYS A 532 26.48 27.26 15.20
C LYS A 532 25.22 28.03 14.79
N ASN A 533 24.14 27.33 14.44
CA ASN A 533 22.92 27.94 13.91
C ASN A 533 22.11 28.67 14.98
N LEU A 534 22.23 28.27 16.25
CA LEU A 534 21.66 28.99 17.39
C LEU A 534 22.55 30.15 17.88
N ASN A 535 23.81 30.23 17.45
CA ASN A 535 24.81 31.16 17.97
C ASN A 535 24.88 31.09 19.51
N CYS A 536 25.07 29.88 20.02
CA CYS A 536 25.12 29.61 21.45
C CYS A 536 26.46 29.02 21.90
N LYS A 537 26.76 29.18 23.18
CA LYS A 537 27.91 28.55 23.84
C LYS A 537 27.55 27.11 24.26
N ASP A 538 28.56 26.31 24.61
CA ASP A 538 28.34 24.90 24.99
C ASP A 538 27.43 24.78 26.23
N GLU A 539 27.54 25.72 27.18
CA GLU A 539 26.75 25.69 28.42
C GLU A 539 25.27 26.01 28.20
N GLU A 540 24.90 26.52 27.02
CA GLU A 540 23.52 26.84 26.65
C GLU A 540 22.83 25.69 25.89
N ILE A 541 23.52 24.56 25.68
CA ILE A 541 22.96 23.34 25.09
C ILE A 541 23.01 22.22 26.12
N GLU A 542 21.83 21.72 26.47
CA GLU A 542 21.69 20.55 27.33
C GLU A 542 21.65 19.29 26.48
N ILE A 543 22.38 18.26 26.89
CA ILE A 543 22.36 16.93 26.27
C ILE A 543 21.98 15.89 27.31
N GLU A 544 20.87 15.22 27.08
CA GLU A 544 20.45 14.04 27.82
C GLU A 544 20.76 12.79 26.97
N THR A 545 21.27 11.72 27.60
CA THR A 545 21.73 10.51 26.91
C THR A 545 20.99 9.25 27.38
N PRO A 546 19.72 9.04 26.96
CA PRO A 546 19.00 7.83 27.31
C PRO A 546 19.73 6.60 26.77
N LYS A 547 20.10 5.69 27.67
CA LYS A 547 20.73 4.40 27.36
C LYS A 547 19.86 3.27 27.83
N THR A 548 19.75 2.24 27.00
CA THR A 548 19.03 1.02 27.33
C THR A 548 19.84 -0.17 26.85
N VAL A 549 19.71 -1.29 27.57
CA VAL A 549 20.34 -2.56 27.20
C VAL A 549 19.27 -3.63 27.12
N SER A 550 19.29 -4.45 26.08
CA SER A 550 18.55 -5.69 26.06
C SER A 550 19.46 -6.89 26.18
N VAL A 551 18.94 -7.89 26.87
CA VAL A 551 19.52 -9.22 26.90
C VAL A 551 18.48 -10.17 26.36
N SER A 552 18.83 -10.91 25.31
CA SER A 552 18.00 -11.97 24.75
C SER A 552 18.74 -13.29 24.82
N PHE A 553 18.09 -14.35 25.26
CA PHE A 553 18.69 -15.69 25.33
C PHE A 553 17.70 -16.79 24.96
N THR A 554 18.24 -17.97 24.68
CA THR A 554 17.50 -19.14 24.18
C THR A 554 17.40 -20.27 25.21
N ASN A 555 16.69 -21.35 24.85
CA ASN A 555 16.70 -22.59 25.63
C ASN A 555 18.10 -23.22 25.74
N TYR A 556 18.95 -23.00 24.74
CA TYR A 556 20.34 -23.49 24.80
C TYR A 556 21.12 -22.77 25.89
N TYR A 557 20.88 -21.47 26.10
CA TYR A 557 21.48 -20.75 27.21
C TYR A 557 21.14 -21.40 28.56
N MET A 558 19.88 -21.79 28.75
CA MET A 558 19.46 -22.47 29.98
C MET A 558 20.21 -23.78 30.20
N LYS A 559 20.38 -24.59 29.14
CA LYS A 559 21.12 -25.86 29.23
C LYS A 559 22.59 -25.67 29.59
N GLU A 560 23.24 -24.65 29.03
CA GLU A 560 24.68 -24.44 29.21
C GLU A 560 25.00 -23.63 30.49
N CYS A 561 24.10 -22.73 30.93
CA CYS A 561 24.43 -21.71 31.94
C CYS A 561 23.64 -21.81 33.25
N LEU A 562 22.57 -22.62 33.35
CA LEU A 562 21.72 -22.63 34.56
C LEU A 562 22.47 -23.10 35.82
N ASP A 563 23.33 -24.11 35.72
CA ASP A 563 24.13 -24.58 36.86
C ASP A 563 25.10 -23.52 37.35
N LYS A 564 25.75 -22.81 36.41
CA LYS A 564 26.62 -21.67 36.71
C LYS A 564 25.85 -20.55 37.39
N PHE A 565 24.68 -20.19 36.85
CA PHE A 565 23.79 -19.20 37.46
C PHE A 565 23.39 -19.59 38.89
N ASN A 566 22.94 -20.84 39.10
CA ASN A 566 22.54 -21.33 40.42
C ASN A 566 23.70 -21.30 41.42
N LYS A 567 24.91 -21.68 40.97
CA LYS A 567 26.13 -21.62 41.80
C LYS A 567 26.47 -20.19 42.21
N GLU A 568 26.45 -19.25 41.27
CA GLU A 568 26.82 -17.85 41.54
C GLU A 568 25.77 -17.10 42.35
N THR A 569 24.49 -17.38 42.10
CA THR A 569 23.37 -16.73 42.81
C THR A 569 22.92 -17.47 44.07
N LYS A 570 23.51 -18.63 44.36
CA LYS A 570 23.13 -19.54 45.46
C LYS A 570 21.66 -19.99 45.41
N ASN A 571 21.10 -20.07 44.21
CA ASN A 571 19.76 -20.60 43.95
C ASN A 571 19.83 -22.10 43.59
N LYS A 572 18.65 -22.72 43.50
CA LYS A 572 18.45 -24.10 43.01
C LYS A 572 17.30 -24.14 42.01
N TRP A 573 17.25 -23.15 41.12
CA TRP A 573 16.16 -23.03 40.17
C TRP A 573 16.29 -24.04 39.04
N ASP A 574 15.17 -24.62 38.65
CA ASP A 574 15.05 -25.28 37.35
C ASP A 574 14.79 -24.25 36.23
N GLU A 575 14.71 -24.72 34.98
CA GLU A 575 14.48 -23.87 33.82
C GLU A 575 13.16 -23.07 33.93
N MET A 576 12.09 -23.71 34.42
CA MET A 576 10.77 -23.09 34.56
C MET A 576 10.76 -22.04 35.67
N GLU A 577 11.42 -22.30 36.78
CA GLU A 577 11.58 -21.36 37.89
C GLU A 577 12.40 -20.14 37.46
N PHE A 578 13.47 -20.33 36.69
CA PHE A 578 14.23 -19.21 36.13
C PHE A 578 13.36 -18.35 35.21
N ILE A 579 12.62 -18.96 34.26
CA ILE A 579 11.74 -18.23 33.33
C ILE A 579 10.66 -17.46 34.08
N ARG A 580 10.06 -18.05 35.13
CA ARG A 580 9.07 -17.36 35.98
C ARG A 580 9.64 -16.15 36.71
N ASN A 581 10.95 -16.14 36.98
CA ASN A 581 11.65 -15.09 37.71
C ASN A 581 12.57 -14.24 36.79
N ILE A 582 12.38 -14.30 35.47
CA ILE A 582 13.26 -13.65 34.48
C ILE A 582 13.41 -12.14 34.68
N ASP A 583 12.33 -11.47 35.12
CA ASP A 583 12.33 -10.03 35.41
C ASP A 583 12.84 -9.70 36.83
N GLY A 584 13.13 -10.72 37.62
CA GLY A 584 13.59 -10.60 39.01
C GLY A 584 14.96 -9.95 39.12
N MET A 585 15.19 -9.22 40.22
CA MET A 585 16.45 -8.51 40.46
C MET A 585 17.67 -9.43 40.46
N CYS A 586 17.52 -10.70 40.89
CA CYS A 586 18.59 -11.68 40.91
C CYS A 586 19.10 -12.02 39.49
N VAL A 587 18.20 -12.38 38.56
CA VAL A 587 18.54 -12.64 37.15
C VAL A 587 19.13 -11.39 36.51
N ARG A 588 18.51 -10.24 36.76
CA ARG A 588 18.96 -8.95 36.25
C ARG A 588 20.37 -8.59 36.72
N GLN A 589 20.71 -8.78 37.99
CA GLN A 589 22.06 -8.53 38.51
C GLN A 589 23.11 -9.44 37.86
N TYR A 590 22.78 -10.72 37.67
CA TYR A 590 23.66 -11.68 37.01
C TYR A 590 23.93 -11.31 35.55
N LEU A 591 22.89 -11.01 34.76
CA LEU A 591 23.06 -10.61 33.37
C LEU A 591 23.72 -9.24 33.23
N TYR A 592 23.48 -8.34 34.19
CA TYR A 592 24.12 -7.02 34.25
C TYR A 592 25.61 -7.10 34.51
N SER A 593 26.08 -8.00 35.38
CA SER A 593 27.52 -8.17 35.61
C SER A 593 28.24 -8.66 34.35
N LEU A 594 27.63 -9.58 33.59
CA LEU A 594 28.12 -10.03 32.29
C LEU A 594 28.20 -8.86 31.29
N TYR A 595 27.12 -8.07 31.17
CA TYR A 595 27.09 -6.89 30.30
C TYR A 595 28.22 -5.90 30.65
N VAL A 596 28.37 -5.53 31.92
CA VAL A 596 29.40 -4.58 32.35
C VAL A 596 30.80 -5.10 32.03
N TYR A 597 31.09 -6.37 32.32
CA TYR A 597 32.38 -6.98 32.02
C TYR A 597 32.73 -6.87 30.53
N HIS A 598 31.84 -7.29 29.64
CA HIS A 598 32.09 -7.26 28.21
C HIS A 598 32.11 -5.84 27.64
N LYS A 599 31.23 -4.95 28.11
CA LYS A 599 31.23 -3.53 27.73
C LYS A 599 32.56 -2.87 28.08
N THR A 600 33.11 -3.13 29.26
CA THR A 600 34.42 -2.61 29.67
C THR A 600 35.54 -3.08 28.73
N GLN A 601 35.56 -4.36 28.35
CA GLN A 601 36.54 -4.87 27.39
C GLN A 601 36.43 -4.18 26.03
N SER A 602 35.21 -4.09 25.48
CA SER A 602 34.96 -3.38 24.21
C SER A 602 35.33 -1.89 24.27
N ASN A 603 35.10 -1.24 25.41
CA ASN A 603 35.50 0.15 25.62
C ASN A 603 37.03 0.34 25.64
N PHE A 604 37.79 -0.60 26.19
CA PHE A 604 39.26 -0.54 26.15
C PHE A 604 39.80 -0.65 24.72
N GLU A 605 39.27 -1.58 23.94
CA GLU A 605 39.61 -1.68 22.52
C GLU A 605 39.25 -0.39 21.76
N LEU A 606 38.13 0.23 22.12
CA LEU A 606 37.68 1.49 21.54
C LEU A 606 38.63 2.65 21.86
N MET A 607 39.02 2.79 23.13
CA MET A 607 39.97 3.82 23.60
C MET A 607 41.24 3.81 22.80
N ASN A 608 41.76 2.61 22.50
CA ASN A 608 43.01 2.46 21.78
C ASN A 608 42.90 2.91 20.30
N LYS A 609 41.73 2.73 19.68
CA LYS A 609 41.49 3.07 18.26
C LYS A 609 41.12 4.54 18.03
N ASN A 610 40.51 5.22 19.01
CA ASN A 610 39.85 6.52 18.80
C ASN A 610 40.18 7.58 19.88
N LYS A 611 41.45 7.68 20.28
CA LYS A 611 41.90 8.60 21.34
C LYS A 611 41.42 10.05 21.18
N GLN A 612 41.33 10.55 19.96
CA GLN A 612 41.02 11.96 19.66
C GLN A 612 39.58 12.39 20.00
N TYR A 613 38.66 11.46 20.23
CA TYR A 613 37.25 11.78 20.44
C TYR A 613 36.76 11.56 21.88
N PHE A 614 37.63 11.07 22.76
CA PHE A 614 37.26 10.61 24.10
C PHE A 614 36.85 11.73 25.07
N GLU A 615 37.31 12.95 24.82
CA GLU A 615 37.03 14.10 25.69
C GLU A 615 35.65 14.72 25.44
N HIS A 616 34.94 14.34 24.37
CA HIS A 616 33.62 14.91 24.07
C HIS A 616 32.52 14.25 24.92
N PRO A 617 31.60 15.02 25.55
CA PRO A 617 30.52 14.50 26.40
C PRO A 617 29.64 13.42 25.74
N LEU A 618 29.43 13.50 24.43
CA LEU A 618 28.65 12.51 23.68
C LEU A 618 29.28 11.11 23.69
N ILE A 619 30.61 11.04 23.70
CA ILE A 619 31.36 9.77 23.66
C ILE A 619 31.58 9.24 25.06
N SER A 620 32.00 10.10 26.02
CA SER A 620 32.12 9.71 27.43
C SER A 620 30.83 9.05 27.94
N ASN A 621 29.67 9.63 27.62
CA ASN A 621 28.37 9.07 28.01
C ASN A 621 28.09 7.68 27.43
N TYR A 622 28.62 7.31 26.27
CA TYR A 622 28.44 5.97 25.69
C TYR A 622 29.32 4.91 26.36
N ILE A 623 30.48 5.30 26.89
CA ILE A 623 31.43 4.38 27.54
C ILE A 623 30.85 3.88 28.85
N ASP A 624 30.20 4.76 29.60
CA ASP A 624 29.54 4.37 30.85
C ASP A 624 28.48 3.28 30.59
N PRO A 625 28.40 2.22 31.41
CA PRO A 625 27.33 1.24 31.30
C PRO A 625 25.94 1.89 31.45
N ALA A 626 24.93 1.32 30.78
CA ALA A 626 23.52 1.64 31.00
C ALA A 626 23.11 1.29 32.44
N ASN A 627 22.08 1.93 33.00
CA ASN A 627 21.61 1.58 34.34
C ASN A 627 20.99 0.16 34.34
N ILE A 628 21.20 -0.60 35.42
CA ILE A 628 20.57 -1.92 35.60
C ILE A 628 19.04 -1.87 35.49
N LYS A 629 18.40 -0.76 35.87
CA LYS A 629 16.95 -0.56 35.75
C LYS A 629 16.49 -0.45 34.29
N ASP A 630 17.35 0.06 33.40
CA ASP A 630 17.09 0.23 31.97
C ASP A 630 17.41 -1.04 31.15
N MET A 631 17.72 -2.15 31.84
CA MET A 631 17.89 -3.46 31.21
C MET A 631 16.53 -4.11 30.90
N SER A 632 16.35 -4.61 29.68
CA SER A 632 15.21 -5.44 29.29
C SER A 632 15.68 -6.86 29.02
N ILE A 633 14.97 -7.86 29.56
CA ILE A 633 15.37 -9.27 29.43
C ILE A 633 14.32 -10.00 28.60
N TYR A 634 14.76 -10.76 27.61
CA TYR A 634 13.91 -11.47 26.68
C TYR A 634 14.33 -12.94 26.57
N TYR A 635 13.34 -13.82 26.60
CA TYR A 635 13.53 -15.24 26.38
C TYR A 635 12.87 -15.64 25.07
N ASN A 636 13.67 -16.20 24.16
CA ASN A 636 13.24 -16.58 22.82
C ASN A 636 13.51 -18.07 22.58
N ASN A 637 12.44 -18.84 22.42
CA ASN A 637 12.51 -20.30 22.21
C ASN A 637 13.09 -20.72 20.85
N GLU A 638 13.26 -19.78 19.91
CA GLU A 638 13.44 -20.08 18.48
C GLU A 638 14.61 -19.29 17.86
N TYR A 639 15.83 -19.45 18.36
CA TYR A 639 17.01 -19.07 17.57
C TYR A 639 17.78 -20.32 17.16
N SER A 640 17.82 -20.54 15.85
CA SER A 640 18.73 -21.46 15.17
C SER A 640 19.62 -20.65 14.21
N ILE A 641 20.15 -19.52 14.68
CA ILE A 641 21.11 -18.71 13.92
C ILE A 641 22.50 -19.19 14.29
N THR A 642 23.26 -19.66 13.31
CA THR A 642 24.66 -20.07 13.53
C THR A 642 25.59 -18.86 13.56
N LYS A 643 26.82 -19.05 14.07
CA LYS A 643 27.85 -18.01 14.04
C LYS A 643 28.18 -17.51 12.63
N GLU A 644 28.16 -18.39 11.62
CA GLU A 644 28.40 -18.01 10.22
C GLU A 644 27.28 -17.12 9.65
N GLU A 645 26.03 -17.36 10.05
CA GLU A 645 24.87 -16.61 9.55
C GLU A 645 24.70 -15.25 10.23
N ASN A 646 25.29 -15.06 11.42
CA ASN A 646 25.09 -13.85 12.20
C ASN A 646 25.98 -12.69 11.75
N LYS A 647 25.38 -11.65 11.16
CA LYS A 647 26.05 -10.36 10.93
C LYS A 647 26.00 -9.50 12.19
N GLN A 648 26.92 -9.77 13.12
CA GLN A 648 27.01 -9.05 14.40
C GLN A 648 27.27 -7.55 14.20
N SER A 649 26.48 -6.69 14.87
CA SER A 649 26.72 -5.24 14.94
C SER A 649 27.74 -4.91 16.04
N ASP A 650 28.45 -3.79 15.88
CA ASP A 650 29.39 -3.22 16.88
C ASP A 650 28.73 -2.74 18.18
N SER A 651 27.40 -2.77 18.24
CA SER A 651 26.59 -2.50 19.45
C SER A 651 26.04 -3.75 20.12
N GLU A 652 26.44 -4.93 19.63
CA GLU A 652 25.92 -6.21 20.07
C GLU A 652 27.05 -7.11 20.57
N ILE A 653 26.81 -7.77 21.70
CA ILE A 653 27.67 -8.82 22.25
C ILE A 653 26.91 -10.13 22.06
N CYS A 654 27.44 -11.00 21.18
CA CYS A 654 26.83 -12.28 20.85
C CYS A 654 27.63 -13.41 21.50
N PHE A 655 26.92 -14.35 22.09
CA PHE A 655 27.49 -15.56 22.70
C PHE A 655 26.89 -16.79 22.05
N TYR A 656 27.74 -17.74 21.74
CA TYR A 656 27.41 -18.99 21.07
C TYR A 656 27.68 -20.18 21.99
N VAL A 657 27.18 -21.37 21.60
CA VAL A 657 27.36 -22.62 22.36
C VAL A 657 28.82 -22.84 22.78
N ASN A 658 29.76 -22.69 21.84
CA ASN A 658 31.18 -22.94 22.08
C ASN A 658 31.84 -21.92 23.04
N ASP A 659 31.21 -20.78 23.33
CA ASP A 659 31.74 -19.79 24.27
C ASP A 659 31.58 -20.23 25.73
N PHE A 660 30.78 -21.29 25.99
CA PHE A 660 30.52 -21.83 27.33
C PHE A 660 31.06 -23.26 27.53
N ARG A 661 31.71 -23.84 26.52
CA ARG A 661 32.24 -25.21 26.55
C ARG A 661 33.77 -25.23 26.58
N ASN A 662 34.33 -26.29 27.16
CA ASN A 662 35.77 -26.53 27.11
C ASN A 662 36.22 -26.90 25.69
N GLU A 663 37.51 -26.79 25.38
CA GLU A 663 38.05 -27.11 24.04
C GLU A 663 37.66 -28.51 23.55
N ASP A 664 37.66 -29.50 24.46
CA ASP A 664 37.33 -30.89 24.12
C ASP A 664 35.82 -31.13 23.87
N ASP A 665 34.95 -30.18 24.26
CA ASP A 665 33.49 -30.29 24.22
C ASP A 665 32.84 -29.36 23.16
N LYS A 666 33.67 -28.63 22.39
CA LYS A 666 33.18 -27.73 21.34
C LYS A 666 32.49 -28.52 20.22
N VAL A 667 31.40 -27.95 19.71
CA VAL A 667 30.67 -28.48 18.56
C VAL A 667 31.16 -27.84 17.27
N ASP A 668 30.85 -28.49 16.15
CA ASP A 668 31.10 -27.96 14.81
C ASP A 668 30.40 -26.61 14.59
N GLU A 669 30.91 -25.79 13.67
CA GLU A 669 30.38 -24.44 13.42
C GLU A 669 28.89 -24.41 13.05
N LYS A 670 28.38 -25.47 12.42
CA LYS A 670 26.95 -25.65 12.08
C LYS A 670 26.04 -25.83 13.29
N GLU A 671 26.61 -26.27 14.40
CA GLU A 671 25.90 -26.48 15.67
C GLU A 671 26.25 -25.41 16.71
N ASN A 672 27.16 -24.49 16.37
CA ASN A 672 27.56 -23.38 17.22
C ASN A 672 26.53 -22.22 17.11
N PHE A 673 25.34 -22.48 17.66
CA PHE A 673 24.21 -21.55 17.62
C PHE A 673 24.39 -20.37 18.56
N LEU A 674 23.79 -19.22 18.20
CA LEU A 674 23.66 -18.07 19.08
C LEU A 674 22.76 -18.43 20.27
N ILE A 675 23.30 -18.37 21.49
CA ILE A 675 22.55 -18.70 22.71
C ILE A 675 22.17 -17.48 23.54
N MET A 676 22.98 -16.42 23.49
CA MET A 676 22.69 -15.16 24.16
C MET A 676 23.18 -13.97 23.33
N LYS A 677 22.41 -12.88 23.35
CA LYS A 677 22.75 -11.63 22.70
C LYS A 677 22.40 -10.46 23.61
N ILE A 678 23.40 -9.63 23.87
CA ILE A 678 23.25 -8.36 24.59
C ILE A 678 23.33 -7.23 23.56
N SER A 679 22.30 -6.37 23.49
CA SER A 679 22.27 -5.24 22.55
C SER A 679 22.15 -3.94 23.33
N GLU A 680 23.02 -2.98 23.04
CA GLU A 680 22.97 -1.66 23.66
C GLU A 680 22.42 -0.62 22.68
N SER A 681 21.54 0.25 23.17
CA SER A 681 20.99 1.36 22.43
C SER A 681 21.19 2.66 23.19
N ILE A 682 21.67 3.67 22.49
CA ILE A 682 21.84 5.04 22.99
C ILE A 682 21.07 6.00 22.09
N LYS A 683 20.47 7.01 22.72
CA LYS A 683 19.86 8.17 22.08
C LYS A 683 20.50 9.44 22.61
N TYR A 684 20.36 10.53 21.86
CA TYR A 684 20.80 11.85 22.27
C TYR A 684 19.62 12.81 22.22
N LYS A 685 19.28 13.41 23.35
CA LYS A 685 18.24 14.42 23.44
C LYS A 685 18.88 15.79 23.65
N ILE A 686 18.86 16.61 22.61
CA ILE A 686 19.49 17.93 22.57
C ILE A 686 18.43 19.00 22.86
N ARG A 687 18.70 19.89 23.82
CA ARG A 687 17.80 20.97 24.23
C ARG A 687 18.55 22.29 24.39
N SER A 688 17.85 23.41 24.23
CA SER A 688 18.37 24.75 24.48
C SER A 688 17.19 25.72 24.68
N ASP A 689 17.36 26.75 25.51
CA ASP A 689 16.33 27.80 25.64
C ASP A 689 16.13 28.62 24.35
N LYS A 690 17.09 28.53 23.41
CA LYS A 690 17.04 29.20 22.10
C LYS A 690 16.35 28.38 21.02
N MET A 691 15.93 27.15 21.29
CA MET A 691 15.14 26.32 20.37
C MET A 691 13.73 26.07 20.92
N LYS A 692 12.76 25.85 20.03
CA LYS A 692 11.36 25.66 20.46
C LYS A 692 11.08 24.25 20.96
N ARG A 693 11.78 23.25 20.41
CA ARG A 693 11.51 21.84 20.66
C ARG A 693 12.82 21.10 20.78
N SER A 694 12.92 20.15 21.71
CA SER A 694 14.10 19.29 21.83
C SER A 694 14.21 18.34 20.64
N ILE A 695 15.44 17.98 20.26
CA ILE A 695 15.70 16.97 19.24
C ILE A 695 16.01 15.65 19.93
N GLU A 696 15.24 14.60 19.64
CA GLU A 696 15.59 13.22 19.99
C GLU A 696 16.28 12.57 18.78
N LEU A 697 17.60 12.41 18.85
CA LEU A 697 18.42 11.77 17.84
C LEU A 697 18.64 10.29 18.19
N PHE A 698 18.31 9.40 17.24
CA PHE A 698 18.47 7.96 17.42
C PHE A 698 18.84 7.23 16.12
N ARG A 699 19.46 6.06 16.28
CA ARG A 699 19.94 5.21 15.19
C ARG A 699 18.87 4.23 14.70
N THR A 700 18.75 4.04 13.39
CA THR A 700 17.90 3.01 12.77
C THR A 700 18.69 1.72 12.53
N LYS A 701 18.06 0.56 12.77
CA LYS A 701 18.70 -0.76 12.56
C LYS A 701 18.87 -1.16 11.09
N THR A 702 18.35 -0.37 10.16
CA THR A 702 18.53 -0.61 8.73
C THR A 702 18.80 0.71 8.01
N PRO A 703 19.43 0.69 6.83
CA PRO A 703 19.69 1.90 6.05
C PRO A 703 18.42 2.67 5.64
N ASN A 704 17.27 2.00 5.60
CA ASN A 704 16.02 2.61 5.16
C ASN A 704 15.19 3.14 6.34
N PHE A 705 14.81 4.42 6.29
CA PHE A 705 14.02 5.07 7.34
C PHE A 705 12.61 4.48 7.49
N PHE A 706 12.00 3.92 6.43
CA PHE A 706 10.71 3.25 6.55
C PHE A 706 10.74 2.01 7.45
N SER A 707 11.91 1.42 7.70
CA SER A 707 12.05 0.32 8.68
C SER A 707 11.63 0.71 10.10
N VAL A 708 11.64 2.02 10.40
CA VAL A 708 11.17 2.62 11.64
C VAL A 708 9.78 3.22 11.43
N VAL A 709 9.66 4.13 10.47
CA VAL A 709 8.45 4.95 10.27
C VAL A 709 7.21 4.11 9.95
N ALA A 710 7.36 3.02 9.20
CA ALA A 710 6.22 2.14 8.88
C ALA A 710 5.62 1.46 10.12
N ARG A 711 6.32 1.47 11.26
CA ARG A 711 5.85 0.87 12.52
C ARG A 711 5.27 1.87 13.49
N PHE A 712 5.31 3.17 13.18
CA PHE A 712 4.72 4.14 14.06
C PHE A 712 3.23 3.87 14.27
N HIS A 713 2.83 4.00 15.53
CA HIS A 713 1.52 3.65 16.07
C HIS A 713 0.38 4.17 15.21
N LEU A 714 0.39 5.44 14.82
CA LEU A 714 -0.68 6.05 14.03
C LEU A 714 -0.24 6.35 12.59
N PRO A 715 -1.09 6.10 11.58
CA PRO A 715 -0.88 6.45 10.19
C PRO A 715 -0.36 7.86 9.93
N VAL A 716 -0.89 8.88 10.61
CA VAL A 716 -0.57 10.29 10.35
C VAL A 716 0.92 10.66 10.59
N VAL A 717 1.68 9.83 11.30
CA VAL A 717 3.12 10.01 11.50
C VAL A 717 3.97 9.08 10.64
N ARG A 718 3.39 8.32 9.72
CA ARG A 718 4.10 7.36 8.85
C ARG A 718 4.68 8.02 7.60
N ALA A 719 5.45 9.07 7.82
CA ALA A 719 6.23 9.77 6.81
C ALA A 719 7.56 10.26 7.40
N TYR A 720 8.51 10.62 6.54
CA TYR A 720 9.74 11.28 6.98
C TYR A 720 10.23 12.32 5.99
N TYR A 721 10.94 13.32 6.51
CA TYR A 721 11.61 14.37 5.76
C TYR A 721 13.12 14.13 5.74
N ASN A 722 13.74 14.11 4.56
CA ASN A 722 15.19 13.91 4.41
C ASN A 722 15.93 15.19 3.96
N GLY A 723 15.48 16.37 4.37
CA GLY A 723 16.11 17.64 3.96
C GLY A 723 15.77 18.15 2.57
N ASN A 724 15.41 17.25 1.65
CA ASN A 724 15.01 17.62 0.29
C ASN A 724 13.54 17.31 0.02
N ASN A 725 13.04 16.20 0.53
CA ASN A 725 11.70 15.71 0.21
C ASN A 725 11.04 15.06 1.44
N VAL A 726 9.71 14.99 1.43
CA VAL A 726 8.93 14.23 2.41
C VAL A 726 8.36 13.01 1.72
N TYR A 727 8.69 11.82 2.22
CA TYR A 727 8.16 10.56 1.72
C TYR A 727 7.07 10.05 2.65
N MET A 728 5.92 9.69 2.09
CA MET A 728 4.73 9.28 2.84
C MET A 728 4.25 7.90 2.39
N LEU A 729 3.78 7.12 3.36
CA LEU A 729 3.00 5.92 3.08
C LEU A 729 1.53 6.27 2.77
N PRO A 730 0.80 5.43 1.99
CA PRO A 730 -0.61 5.63 1.67
C PRO A 730 -1.49 5.85 2.91
N SER A 731 -1.24 5.14 4.01
CA SER A 731 -1.96 5.32 5.27
C SER A 731 -1.77 6.72 5.87
N CYS A 732 -0.56 7.30 5.78
CA CYS A 732 -0.30 8.67 6.21
C CYS A 732 -1.09 9.67 5.39
N ILE A 733 -1.08 9.53 4.06
CA ILE A 733 -1.85 10.40 3.17
C ILE A 733 -3.34 10.25 3.44
N SER A 734 -3.82 9.03 3.70
CA SER A 734 -5.21 8.78 4.09
C SER A 734 -5.59 9.57 5.34
N ALA A 735 -4.75 9.57 6.37
CA ALA A 735 -4.98 10.35 7.57
C ALA A 735 -4.92 11.87 7.35
N LEU A 736 -4.05 12.36 6.45
CA LEU A 736 -3.98 13.78 6.11
C LEU A 736 -5.16 14.24 5.23
N MET A 737 -5.61 13.38 4.33
CA MET A 737 -6.76 13.59 3.44
C MET A 737 -8.10 13.48 4.18
N THR A 738 -8.11 12.90 5.39
CA THR A 738 -9.36 12.61 6.08
C THR A 738 -9.46 13.05 7.52
N GLY A 739 -8.34 13.34 8.16
CA GLY A 739 -8.27 13.50 9.60
C GLY A 739 -8.58 12.19 10.36
N ILE A 740 -8.59 11.03 9.70
CA ILE A 740 -8.91 9.73 10.31
C ILE A 740 -7.74 8.78 10.16
N ASN A 741 -7.22 8.31 11.29
CA ASN A 741 -6.35 7.16 11.34
C ASN A 741 -7.21 5.89 11.24
N ILE A 742 -7.24 5.30 10.04
CA ILE A 742 -8.08 4.13 9.73
C ILE A 742 -7.68 2.87 10.51
N GLU A 743 -6.46 2.84 11.03
CA GLU A 743 -5.89 1.77 11.83
C GLU A 743 -4.87 2.33 12.81
N TYR A 744 -4.38 1.46 13.69
CA TYR A 744 -3.19 1.71 14.47
C TYR A 744 -2.34 0.43 14.54
N LYS A 745 -1.03 0.64 14.66
CA LYS A 745 -0.04 -0.40 14.93
C LYS A 745 0.30 -0.40 16.42
N TYR A 746 1.30 -1.17 16.78
CA TYR A 746 1.74 -1.34 18.15
C TYR A 746 2.07 -0.01 18.87
N PHE A 747 1.59 0.11 20.11
CA PHE A 747 1.96 1.18 21.04
C PHE A 747 3.19 0.72 21.84
N ALA A 748 4.36 0.81 21.23
CA ALA A 748 5.62 0.56 21.93
C ALA A 748 5.85 1.66 22.97
N GLY A 749 5.89 1.31 24.25
CA GLY A 749 6.32 2.24 25.30
C GLY A 749 5.67 2.00 26.66
N VAL A 750 6.09 2.82 27.62
CA VAL A 750 5.54 2.89 28.99
C VAL A 750 4.16 3.58 28.99
N ARG A 751 3.90 4.42 27.98
CA ARG A 751 2.70 5.23 27.89
C ARG A 751 1.49 4.40 27.50
N ASN A 752 0.38 4.65 28.19
CA ASN A 752 -0.88 3.98 27.90
C ASN A 752 -1.35 4.36 26.46
N PRO A 753 -1.80 3.40 25.64
CA PRO A 753 -2.36 3.67 24.31
C PRO A 753 -3.39 4.81 24.27
N CYS A 754 -4.22 4.94 25.31
CA CYS A 754 -5.23 5.99 25.43
C CYS A 754 -4.62 7.40 25.48
N GLU A 755 -3.44 7.58 26.07
CA GLU A 755 -2.74 8.88 26.11
C GLU A 755 -2.35 9.33 24.71
N ILE A 756 -1.85 8.38 23.91
CA ILE A 756 -1.43 8.64 22.54
C ILE A 756 -2.67 8.96 21.68
N ILE A 757 -3.74 8.17 21.81
CA ILE A 757 -5.01 8.44 21.12
C ILE A 757 -5.53 9.83 21.49
N ASN A 758 -5.62 10.15 22.77
CA ASN A 758 -6.07 11.47 23.25
C ASN A 758 -5.21 12.60 22.72
N LYS A 759 -3.88 12.44 22.73
CA LYS A 759 -2.92 13.42 22.19
C LYS A 759 -3.19 13.73 20.72
N TYR A 760 -3.51 12.75 19.90
CA TYR A 760 -3.83 13.00 18.49
C TYR A 760 -5.27 13.48 18.28
N LEU A 761 -6.20 13.07 19.16
CA LEU A 761 -7.57 13.56 19.13
C LEU A 761 -7.62 15.08 19.34
N ILE A 762 -6.90 15.60 20.34
CA ILE A 762 -6.81 17.05 20.61
C ILE A 762 -6.10 17.81 19.48
N ARG A 763 -5.28 17.13 18.67
CA ARG A 763 -4.63 17.68 17.47
C ARG A 763 -5.52 17.64 16.22
N GLY A 764 -6.75 17.13 16.35
CA GLY A 764 -7.73 17.05 15.27
C GLY A 764 -7.61 15.78 14.41
N PHE A 765 -6.92 14.74 14.89
CA PHE A 765 -6.83 13.44 14.21
C PHE A 765 -7.61 12.36 14.98
N ASN A 766 -8.55 11.74 14.29
CA ASN A 766 -9.43 10.71 14.81
C ASN A 766 -8.79 9.32 14.72
N VAL A 767 -9.28 8.35 15.48
CA VAL A 767 -8.81 6.95 15.44
C VAL A 767 -10.03 6.03 15.45
N LEU A 768 -10.09 5.06 14.55
CA LEU A 768 -11.18 4.07 14.54
C LEU A 768 -10.90 2.97 15.57
N LEU A 769 -11.78 2.83 16.55
CA LEU A 769 -11.72 1.84 17.63
C LEU A 769 -12.90 0.87 17.55
N ASN A 770 -12.72 -0.38 17.99
CA ASN A 770 -13.82 -1.33 18.16
C ASN A 770 -14.52 -1.12 19.53
N ASP A 771 -15.61 -1.85 19.79
CA ASP A 771 -16.38 -1.72 21.03
C ASP A 771 -15.55 -1.98 22.31
N LYS A 772 -14.65 -2.98 22.30
CA LYS A 772 -13.79 -3.31 23.46
C LYS A 772 -12.77 -2.19 23.74
N GLU A 773 -12.16 -1.68 22.67
CA GLU A 773 -11.20 -0.58 22.72
C GLU A 773 -11.88 0.72 23.17
N LEU A 774 -13.10 1.00 22.69
CA LEU A 774 -13.92 2.13 23.12
C LEU A 774 -14.28 2.03 24.60
N GLU A 775 -14.69 0.86 25.08
CA GLU A 775 -14.98 0.63 26.50
C GLU A 775 -13.75 0.91 27.37
N TYR A 776 -12.60 0.35 27.00
CA TYR A 776 -11.34 0.58 27.71
C TYR A 776 -10.94 2.07 27.70
N TRP A 777 -11.02 2.72 26.54
CA TRP A 777 -10.68 4.13 26.37
C TRP A 777 -11.61 5.04 27.18
N ASN A 778 -12.91 4.79 27.16
CA ASN A 778 -13.89 5.51 27.98
C ASN A 778 -13.57 5.37 29.47
N LYS A 779 -13.32 4.14 29.95
CA LYS A 779 -12.97 3.89 31.35
C LYS A 779 -11.70 4.63 31.76
N TYR A 780 -10.65 4.57 30.94
CA TYR A 780 -9.41 5.31 31.19
C TYR A 780 -9.66 6.82 31.35
N ASN A 781 -10.44 7.41 30.45
CA ASN A 781 -10.73 8.84 30.49
C ASN A 781 -11.63 9.25 31.66
N GLU A 782 -12.55 8.38 32.08
CA GLU A 782 -13.35 8.59 33.29
C GLU A 782 -12.49 8.63 34.56
N GLU A 783 -11.50 7.74 34.64
CA GLU A 783 -10.59 7.64 35.79
C GLU A 783 -9.62 8.82 35.87
N MET A 784 -9.17 9.35 34.73
CA MET A 784 -8.22 10.46 34.67
C MET A 784 -8.83 11.81 35.08
N LYS A 785 -10.17 11.92 35.23
CA LYS A 785 -10.88 13.14 35.68
C LYS A 785 -10.42 14.43 35.01
N THR A 786 -10.05 14.36 33.74
CA THR A 786 -9.52 15.50 33.01
C THR A 786 -10.64 16.53 32.81
N GLU A 787 -10.48 17.72 33.38
CA GLU A 787 -11.49 18.81 33.38
C GLU A 787 -11.97 19.23 31.98
N TRP A 788 -11.24 18.83 30.93
CA TRP A 788 -11.49 19.19 29.54
C TRP A 788 -12.46 18.25 28.81
N TRP A 789 -12.75 17.07 29.38
CA TRP A 789 -13.58 16.05 28.76
C TRP A 789 -14.95 15.98 29.44
N SER A 790 -15.95 16.66 28.87
CA SER A 790 -17.34 16.45 29.25
C SER A 790 -17.87 15.18 28.60
N LYS A 791 -18.56 14.32 29.37
CA LYS A 791 -19.28 13.14 28.82
C LYS A 791 -20.33 13.59 27.79
N PRO A 792 -20.59 12.80 26.73
CA PRO A 792 -19.90 11.57 26.34
C PRO A 792 -18.53 11.85 25.68
N PHE A 793 -17.55 10.96 25.88
CA PHE A 793 -16.21 11.09 25.27
C PHE A 793 -16.21 10.76 23.77
N THR A 794 -17.17 9.94 23.33
CA THR A 794 -17.36 9.51 21.96
C THR A 794 -18.06 10.55 21.09
N GLY A 795 -17.95 10.35 19.79
CA GLY A 795 -18.65 11.12 18.77
C GLY A 795 -18.12 12.53 18.56
N ALA A 796 -18.37 13.03 17.35
CA ALA A 796 -17.82 14.28 16.87
C ALA A 796 -18.12 15.47 17.76
N LYS A 797 -17.07 16.27 18.02
CA LYS A 797 -17.16 17.53 18.75
C LYS A 797 -17.00 18.71 17.79
N SER A 798 -17.73 19.78 18.10
CA SER A 798 -17.54 21.07 17.43
C SER A 798 -16.14 21.60 17.73
N ILE A 799 -15.55 22.36 16.80
CA ILE A 799 -14.29 23.09 17.05
C ILE A 799 -14.37 24.02 18.28
N LYS A 800 -15.59 24.43 18.68
CA LYS A 800 -15.84 25.25 19.87
C LYS A 800 -15.88 24.44 21.17
N HIS A 801 -15.72 23.12 21.12
CA HIS A 801 -15.70 22.26 22.29
C HIS A 801 -14.48 22.55 23.17
N ASN A 802 -14.62 22.40 24.49
CA ASN A 802 -13.57 22.77 25.44
C ASN A 802 -12.25 22.02 25.22
N MET A 803 -12.32 20.78 24.72
CA MET A 803 -11.17 19.96 24.33
C MET A 803 -10.24 20.63 23.30
N PHE A 804 -10.78 21.47 22.42
CA PHE A 804 -10.03 22.14 21.36
C PHE A 804 -9.77 23.61 21.66
N LYS A 805 -10.25 24.13 22.78
CA LYS A 805 -10.01 25.53 23.13
C LYS A 805 -8.56 25.66 23.58
N PRO A 806 -7.82 26.65 23.07
CA PRO A 806 -6.48 26.92 23.55
C PRO A 806 -6.47 27.11 25.06
N LEU A 807 -5.56 26.45 25.76
CA LEU A 807 -5.20 26.81 27.12
C LEU A 807 -4.74 28.27 27.08
N LEU A 808 -5.28 29.09 27.99
CA LEU A 808 -5.05 30.54 28.02
C LEU A 808 -3.58 30.85 27.76
N ILE A 809 -3.30 31.47 26.61
CA ILE A 809 -1.98 32.06 26.32
C ILE A 809 -1.63 32.89 27.55
N LYS A 810 -0.47 32.66 28.17
CA LYS A 810 -0.05 33.27 29.46
C LYS A 810 -0.22 34.80 29.56
N ASN A 811 -0.47 35.49 28.44
CA ASN A 811 -0.66 36.94 28.34
C ASN A 811 -2.06 37.41 27.84
N ILE A 812 -3.04 36.52 27.62
CA ILE A 812 -4.41 36.92 27.22
C ILE A 812 -5.36 36.71 28.40
N LYS A 813 -5.85 37.82 28.98
CA LYS A 813 -6.48 37.87 30.31
C LYS A 813 -7.86 37.22 30.42
N THR A 814 -8.52 36.77 29.35
CA THR A 814 -9.89 36.22 29.46
C THR A 814 -10.21 35.11 28.46
N ARG A 815 -10.91 34.08 28.95
CA ARG A 815 -11.39 32.89 28.22
C ARG A 815 -12.56 33.22 27.24
N THR A 816 -13.13 34.42 27.34
CA THR A 816 -14.37 34.85 26.67
C THR A 816 -14.16 35.45 25.27
N ASP A 817 -12.94 35.86 24.91
CA ASP A 817 -12.74 36.63 23.68
C ASP A 817 -12.53 35.76 22.43
N TYR A 818 -12.46 34.43 22.56
CA TYR A 818 -12.21 33.53 21.43
C TYR A 818 -13.43 33.29 20.53
N SER A 819 -14.65 33.66 20.94
CA SER A 819 -15.89 33.24 20.26
C SER A 819 -16.43 34.20 19.19
N SER A 820 -16.05 35.47 19.17
CA SER A 820 -16.60 36.47 18.24
C SER A 820 -15.79 36.52 16.94
N GLY A 821 -16.30 35.92 15.86
CA GLY A 821 -15.76 36.07 14.50
C GLY A 821 -15.06 34.86 13.88
N LEU A 822 -14.97 33.72 14.59
CA LEU A 822 -14.43 32.49 14.03
C LEU A 822 -15.33 31.96 12.89
N LYS A 823 -14.80 31.86 11.67
CA LYS A 823 -15.36 30.95 10.66
C LYS A 823 -15.20 29.53 11.21
N THR A 824 -16.26 28.99 11.79
CA THR A 824 -16.30 27.57 12.17
C THR A 824 -16.13 26.74 10.91
N PRO A 825 -15.23 25.74 10.88
CA PRO A 825 -15.20 24.76 9.82
C PRO A 825 -16.61 24.21 9.62
N THR A 826 -17.19 24.45 8.45
CA THR A 826 -18.58 24.10 8.19
C THR A 826 -18.68 22.60 7.95
N GLN A 827 -19.61 21.97 8.67
CA GLN A 827 -20.12 20.66 8.28
C GLN A 827 -21.05 20.86 7.09
N MET A 828 -20.72 20.20 6.00
CA MET A 828 -21.51 20.13 4.79
C MET A 828 -22.69 19.22 5.09
N ASN A 829 -23.89 19.75 4.94
CA ASN A 829 -25.09 18.94 4.95
C ASN A 829 -25.14 18.05 3.68
N PRO A 830 -26.00 17.02 3.64
CA PRO A 830 -26.09 16.13 2.47
C PRO A 830 -26.34 16.85 1.14
N GLN A 831 -27.10 17.95 1.13
CA GLN A 831 -27.36 18.75 -0.06
C GLN A 831 -26.11 19.51 -0.53
N GLU A 832 -25.30 20.03 0.39
CA GLU A 832 -24.02 20.69 0.08
C GLU A 832 -23.01 19.70 -0.49
N ILE A 833 -22.99 18.46 0.01
CA ILE A 833 -22.17 17.38 -0.56
C ILE A 833 -22.63 17.07 -1.99
N LYS A 834 -23.93 16.91 -2.22
CA LYS A 834 -24.49 16.71 -3.57
C LYS A 834 -24.11 17.83 -4.53
N LYS A 835 -24.27 19.08 -4.08
CA LYS A 835 -23.87 20.28 -4.83
C LYS A 835 -22.37 20.32 -5.11
N TRP A 836 -21.52 19.93 -4.16
CA TRP A 836 -20.06 19.87 -4.36
C TRP A 836 -19.66 18.91 -5.49
N TYR A 837 -20.37 17.79 -5.58
CA TYR A 837 -20.22 16.82 -6.66
C TYR A 837 -20.83 17.32 -7.99
N GLY A 838 -21.67 18.36 -7.98
CA GLY A 838 -22.39 18.84 -9.16
C GLY A 838 -23.64 18.02 -9.46
N ILE A 839 -24.22 17.39 -8.44
CA ILE A 839 -25.50 16.67 -8.52
C ILE A 839 -26.59 17.69 -8.18
N ASP A 840 -27.48 17.97 -9.12
CA ASP A 840 -28.75 18.67 -8.87
C ASP A 840 -29.93 17.68 -8.96
N ASP A 841 -31.16 18.17 -8.77
CA ASP A 841 -32.37 17.35 -8.83
C ASP A 841 -32.67 16.82 -10.25
N THR A 842 -31.92 17.26 -11.28
CA THR A 842 -32.03 16.75 -12.66
C THR A 842 -31.13 15.54 -12.93
N PHE A 843 -30.17 15.29 -12.04
CA PHE A 843 -29.26 14.14 -12.14
C PHE A 843 -29.97 12.85 -11.69
N SER A 844 -30.35 12.01 -12.65
CA SER A 844 -31.09 10.77 -12.41
C SER A 844 -30.29 9.65 -11.71
N VAL A 845 -28.97 9.83 -11.56
CA VAL A 845 -28.06 8.84 -10.96
C VAL A 845 -27.55 9.33 -9.60
N ASP A 846 -27.99 8.70 -8.50
CA ASP A 846 -27.42 8.97 -7.18
C ASP A 846 -26.07 8.26 -7.02
N ILE A 847 -25.01 9.03 -7.25
CA ILE A 847 -23.63 8.56 -7.23
C ILE A 847 -23.11 8.15 -5.86
N THR A 848 -23.80 8.54 -4.78
CA THR A 848 -23.41 8.17 -3.41
C THR A 848 -23.65 6.69 -3.11
N ASN A 849 -24.41 6.02 -4.00
CA ASN A 849 -24.62 4.58 -3.99
C ASN A 849 -23.42 3.78 -4.52
N PHE A 850 -22.55 4.38 -5.34
CA PHE A 850 -21.37 3.68 -5.86
C PHE A 850 -20.19 3.87 -4.92
N ARG A 851 -19.76 2.79 -4.28
CA ARG A 851 -18.65 2.80 -3.31
C ARG A 851 -17.60 1.80 -3.72
N THR A 852 -16.37 2.00 -3.28
CA THR A 852 -15.32 0.99 -3.38
C THR A 852 -15.47 -0.06 -2.28
N ILE A 853 -15.90 0.37 -1.09
CA ILE A 853 -16.13 -0.53 0.05
C ILE A 853 -17.62 -0.54 0.37
N ASN A 854 -18.19 -1.74 0.45
CA ASN A 854 -19.57 -1.97 0.82
C ASN A 854 -19.80 -1.70 2.32
N LYS A 855 -21.08 -1.60 2.70
CA LYS A 855 -21.47 -1.40 4.09
C LYS A 855 -21.03 -2.55 5.00
N ASP A 856 -21.01 -3.78 4.48
CA ASP A 856 -20.57 -4.99 5.19
C ASP A 856 -19.03 -5.11 5.34
N GLY A 857 -18.28 -4.12 4.83
CA GLY A 857 -16.82 -4.10 4.85
C GLY A 857 -16.15 -4.81 3.68
N SER A 858 -16.90 -5.49 2.81
CA SER A 858 -16.35 -6.11 1.60
C SER A 858 -16.00 -5.06 0.53
N VAL A 859 -15.16 -5.44 -0.43
CA VAL A 859 -14.90 -4.58 -1.59
C VAL A 859 -16.10 -4.70 -2.56
N ALA A 860 -16.58 -3.58 -3.08
CA ALA A 860 -17.59 -3.56 -4.12
C ALA A 860 -16.96 -3.97 -5.47
N PRO A 861 -17.62 -4.82 -6.28
CA PRO A 861 -17.17 -5.08 -7.64
C PRO A 861 -17.22 -3.81 -8.49
N TYR A 862 -16.14 -3.54 -9.24
CA TYR A 862 -16.07 -2.39 -10.13
C TYR A 862 -17.06 -2.52 -11.29
N ASN A 863 -17.90 -1.50 -11.48
CA ASN A 863 -18.83 -1.40 -12.59
C ASN A 863 -18.40 -0.32 -13.60
N PRO A 864 -17.83 -0.69 -14.76
CA PRO A 864 -17.35 0.27 -15.76
C PRO A 864 -18.48 1.06 -16.43
N THR A 865 -19.72 0.58 -16.41
CA THR A 865 -20.88 1.29 -16.97
C THR A 865 -21.14 2.60 -16.24
N VAL A 866 -20.86 2.64 -14.93
CA VAL A 866 -21.01 3.87 -14.12
C VAL A 866 -20.15 5.00 -14.66
N ILE A 867 -18.93 4.71 -15.10
CA ILE A 867 -18.00 5.71 -15.62
C ILE A 867 -18.50 6.33 -16.92
N LYS A 868 -19.12 5.53 -17.79
CA LYS A 868 -19.72 6.03 -19.04
C LYS A 868 -20.94 6.90 -18.76
N LEU A 869 -21.86 6.41 -17.92
CA LEU A 869 -23.06 7.15 -17.51
C LEU A 869 -22.73 8.51 -16.88
N LEU A 870 -21.68 8.58 -16.04
CA LEU A 870 -21.25 9.84 -15.43
C LEU A 870 -20.68 10.83 -16.44
N TYR A 871 -19.98 10.34 -17.48
CA TYR A 871 -19.49 11.21 -18.53
C TYR A 871 -20.64 11.81 -19.33
N ASP A 872 -21.60 10.96 -19.73
CA ASP A 872 -22.77 11.36 -20.50
C ASP A 872 -23.62 12.35 -19.72
N ALA A 873 -23.89 12.07 -18.44
CA ALA A 873 -24.70 12.95 -17.59
C ALA A 873 -24.05 14.34 -17.35
N ILE A 874 -22.72 14.44 -17.38
CA ILE A 874 -22.00 15.72 -17.20
C ILE A 874 -21.93 16.53 -18.50
N ASN A 875 -21.87 15.88 -19.66
CA ASN A 875 -21.65 16.56 -20.95
C ASN A 875 -22.90 16.66 -21.85
N ASN A 876 -23.93 15.83 -21.64
CA ASN A 876 -25.15 15.80 -22.46
C ASN A 876 -26.38 16.43 -21.78
N ASN A 877 -26.20 17.11 -20.64
CA ASN A 877 -27.23 17.92 -19.98
C ASN A 877 -27.18 19.38 -20.44
#